data_AF-A0A840VVC2-F1
#
_entry.id   AF-A0A840VVC2-F1
#
_cell.length_a   1.000
_cell.length_b   1.000
_cell.length_c   1.000
_cell.angle_alpha   90.00
_cell.angle_beta   90.00
_cell.angle_gamma   90.00
#
_symmetry.space_group_name_H-M   'P 1'
#
loop_
_entity.id
_entity.type
_entity.pdbx_description
1 polymer ?
#
loop_
_entity_poly.entity_id
_entity_poly.type
_entity_poly.pdbx_seq_one_letter_code
_entity_poly.pdbx_strand_id
1 'polypeptide(L)'
;MTPCNWPGCTGTVDETGFCDVCGLAPLPVDSAKPAAVTSRSTTRDVWTVASLVSLPVLTFSPDDAATEPLRVPDELRVCVRNHPVGRSRGGRPGRDRGFCPYCPTPTPFNFLPGLQPDDLVAGRYKVVRCVARGGQGWVYLAHDTHKDLLDVALKGVLHAEDEASLKAAVEERQFLNTLDHPNIVRSTDFATHDDPVTGPTGYIVMDYLDGMSLHKLQAAAKDPRQPDVALPIDHILAYGHEILAALDYLHRRGLLYTDMKPDNVMRTADRIKVIDLGGVRKADSGPERIVHSVGFSVSKTEYQTRGATERSDLFALGRTLEELYRHRTPGPDTPGAAPDALGIESFRRLVARAVRPDWDRRFASAIEMSEQLLGVLREILAGQPDRRQPEPISLFQPSAQLLDASLGLVPPLVAWLGAGDSTVLDDGLPTSVDVALGLPVPRPDPDDPAVNVLRTVDASDAQALLGELAMVEQTSVEIELSRCRAHLALADLDAATSALSAAETLPGTHPDVDWRIAWHRGLLALADDRIDVAGRQFDVVYGDIPGEVAPKLALGYCAERGGDDARAARYYAAVWLRDPFQASAAFGLARLRLAATDRAGAVAVLDEVPALSRHHDAARVAAVRVLSSRLPGGPPTARELNQAVHRLTGLDLDGESRDRLTTAIREMALDLIRSGDAADLTGGPVLGEPPTERVVRELLEGSYRALGQQAQHADLPEPVAARSGRSRLVGRTGDAARRAAHDVLIDRANAVRPRTRW
;
A
#
# COMPACT_ATOMS: atom_id res chain seq x y z
N MET A 1 -25.69 -4.90 56.23
CA MET A 1 -26.30 -3.61 55.84
C MET A 1 -25.20 -2.56 55.81
N THR A 2 -24.98 -1.94 54.66
CA THR A 2 -23.87 -0.98 54.44
C THR A 2 -24.42 0.44 54.56
N PRO A 3 -23.78 1.40 55.24
CA PRO A 3 -24.31 2.76 55.32
C PRO A 3 -24.49 3.36 53.92
N CYS A 4 -25.60 4.05 53.69
CA CYS A 4 -25.82 4.74 52.43
C CYS A 4 -24.82 5.90 52.31
N ASN A 5 -24.10 5.95 51.18
CA ASN A 5 -23.06 6.96 50.93
C ASN A 5 -23.59 8.19 50.15
N TRP A 6 -24.91 8.33 50.03
CA TRP A 6 -25.54 9.53 49.48
C TRP A 6 -25.50 10.67 50.51
N PRO A 7 -25.07 11.89 50.11
CA PRO A 7 -24.98 13.03 51.03
C PRO A 7 -26.32 13.31 51.74
N GLY A 8 -26.31 13.32 53.07
CA GLY A 8 -27.48 13.64 53.89
C GLY A 8 -28.43 12.46 54.19
N CYS A 9 -28.14 11.25 53.70
CA CYS A 9 -28.91 10.06 54.02
C CYS A 9 -28.30 9.32 55.22
N THR A 10 -29.14 8.95 56.20
CA THR A 10 -28.72 8.18 57.40
C THR A 10 -29.11 6.71 57.34
N GLY A 11 -29.65 6.25 56.21
CA GLY A 11 -30.10 4.86 56.04
C GLY A 11 -28.97 3.87 55.73
N THR A 12 -29.34 2.61 55.65
CA THR A 12 -28.46 1.50 55.32
C THR A 12 -28.98 0.73 54.11
N VAL A 13 -28.06 0.30 53.26
CA VAL A 13 -28.32 -0.55 52.11
C VAL A 13 -28.58 -1.97 52.59
N ASP A 14 -29.78 -2.46 52.29
CA ASP A 14 -30.23 -3.80 52.65
C ASP A 14 -29.72 -4.87 51.66
N GLU A 15 -30.17 -6.11 51.82
CA GLU A 15 -29.76 -7.24 50.96
C GLU A 15 -30.24 -7.12 49.52
N THR A 16 -31.22 -6.24 49.23
CA THR A 16 -31.72 -5.96 47.88
C THR A 16 -30.82 -4.98 47.11
N GLY A 17 -29.84 -4.36 47.78
CA GLY A 17 -28.91 -3.42 47.17
C GLY A 17 -29.39 -1.97 47.15
N PHE A 18 -30.50 -1.65 47.84
CA PHE A 18 -31.05 -0.31 47.96
C PHE A 18 -31.10 0.14 49.43
N CYS A 19 -31.00 1.45 49.65
CA CYS A 19 -31.07 2.05 50.97
C CYS A 19 -32.50 1.98 51.55
N ASP A 20 -32.63 1.52 52.79
CA ASP A 20 -33.90 1.41 53.54
C ASP A 20 -34.59 2.77 53.81
N VAL A 21 -33.83 3.88 53.83
CA VAL A 21 -34.37 5.23 54.08
C VAL A 21 -34.63 6.00 52.79
N CYS A 22 -33.67 6.03 51.86
CA CYS A 22 -33.81 6.84 50.63
C CYS A 22 -34.20 6.05 49.38
N GLY A 23 -34.21 4.72 49.42
CA GLY A 23 -34.56 3.86 48.29
C GLY A 23 -33.55 3.85 47.14
N LEU A 24 -32.39 4.49 47.29
CA LEU A 24 -31.36 4.59 46.25
C LEU A 24 -30.25 3.56 46.45
N ALA A 25 -29.70 3.08 45.33
CA ALA A 25 -28.49 2.28 45.33
C ALA A 25 -27.26 3.14 45.71
N PRO A 26 -26.26 2.59 46.41
CA PRO A 26 -25.08 3.33 46.84
C PRO A 26 -24.25 3.84 45.65
N LEU A 27 -23.65 5.04 45.78
CA LEU A 27 -22.73 5.61 44.81
C LEU A 27 -21.49 4.72 44.64
N PRO A 28 -20.93 4.57 43.42
CA PRO A 28 -19.69 3.82 43.21
C PRO A 28 -18.55 4.47 44.00
N VAL A 29 -17.87 3.70 44.85
CA VAL A 29 -16.67 4.16 45.56
C VAL A 29 -15.47 3.71 44.73
N ASP A 30 -14.71 4.67 44.18
CA ASP A 30 -13.49 4.39 43.40
C ASP A 30 -12.50 3.59 44.25
N SER A 31 -12.29 2.33 43.87
CA SER A 31 -11.31 1.47 44.51
C SER A 31 -9.93 1.78 43.97
N ALA A 32 -9.04 2.18 44.89
CA ALA A 32 -7.65 2.50 44.61
C ALA A 32 -6.92 1.35 43.89
N LYS A 33 -6.37 1.64 42.70
CA LYS A 33 -5.48 0.73 41.97
C LYS A 33 -4.13 0.58 42.70
N PRO A 34 -3.48 -0.60 42.66
CA PRO A 34 -2.15 -0.79 43.23
C PRO A 34 -1.10 0.05 42.50
N ALA A 35 -0.11 0.52 43.26
CA ALA A 35 0.97 1.40 42.82
C ALA A 35 1.70 0.87 41.58
N ALA A 36 1.40 1.47 40.42
CA ALA A 36 2.22 1.35 39.24
C ALA A 36 3.44 2.26 39.40
N VAL A 37 4.63 1.68 39.20
CA VAL A 37 5.87 2.43 38.98
C VAL A 37 5.61 3.41 37.83
N THR A 38 5.58 4.70 38.15
CA THR A 38 5.32 5.76 37.19
C THR A 38 6.50 5.91 36.24
N SER A 39 6.45 5.27 35.07
CA SER A 39 7.06 5.88 33.88
C SER A 39 6.15 7.05 33.50
N ARG A 40 6.73 8.25 33.46
CA ARG A 40 6.05 9.45 32.99
C ARG A 40 5.72 9.27 31.51
N SER A 41 4.51 8.84 31.19
CA SER A 41 3.94 9.03 29.85
C SER A 41 3.52 10.48 29.74
N THR A 42 4.39 11.31 29.18
CA THR A 42 3.99 12.55 28.54
C THR A 42 3.11 12.17 27.36
N THR A 43 1.81 12.50 27.38
CA THR A 43 1.02 12.62 26.16
C THR A 43 1.71 13.69 25.31
N ARG A 44 2.62 13.28 24.43
CA ARG A 44 3.23 14.15 23.42
C ARG A 44 2.10 14.58 22.51
N ASP A 45 1.97 15.88 22.26
CA ASP A 45 1.09 16.35 21.19
C ASP A 45 1.53 15.67 19.88
N VAL A 46 0.57 15.13 19.13
CA VAL A 46 0.80 14.38 17.90
C VAL A 46 0.05 15.08 16.77
N TRP A 47 0.68 15.16 15.60
CA TRP A 47 0.03 15.59 14.37
C TRP A 47 -0.10 14.39 13.42
N THR A 48 -1.29 14.21 12.85
CA THR A 48 -1.60 13.08 11.98
C THR A 48 -1.55 13.48 10.50
N VAL A 49 -0.78 12.74 9.71
CA VAL A 49 -0.71 12.86 8.25
C VAL A 49 -1.53 11.75 7.60
N ALA A 50 -2.40 12.14 6.66
CA ALA A 50 -3.30 11.26 5.90
C ALA A 50 -4.17 10.33 6.78
N SER A 51 -4.39 10.65 8.05
CA SER A 51 -4.99 9.76 9.06
C SER A 51 -4.25 8.43 9.29
N LEU A 52 -3.03 8.29 8.74
CA LEU A 52 -2.23 7.06 8.74
C LEU A 52 -1.04 7.13 9.70
N VAL A 53 -0.35 8.27 9.73
CA VAL A 53 0.91 8.41 10.48
C VAL A 53 0.78 9.48 11.52
N SER A 54 1.08 9.11 12.76
CA SER A 54 1.13 10.01 13.91
C SER A 54 2.57 10.47 14.13
N LEU A 55 2.86 11.72 13.75
CA LEU A 55 4.18 12.32 13.95
C LEU A 55 4.24 13.06 15.29
N PRO A 56 5.36 12.94 16.03
CA PRO A 56 5.54 13.70 17.26
C PRO A 56 5.63 15.20 16.94
N VAL A 57 4.98 16.03 17.77
CA VAL A 57 5.25 17.46 17.77
C VAL A 57 6.68 17.68 18.26
N LEU A 58 7.48 18.38 17.45
CA LEU A 58 8.86 18.70 17.77
C LEU A 58 8.93 20.10 18.38
N THR A 59 9.66 20.24 19.48
CA THR A 59 10.05 21.54 20.00
C THR A 59 11.42 21.89 19.44
N PHE A 60 11.48 23.00 18.72
CA PHE A 60 12.74 23.58 18.28
C PHE A 60 13.15 24.61 19.32
N SER A 61 14.40 24.53 19.79
CA SER A 61 14.94 25.67 20.53
C SER A 61 15.00 26.84 19.54
N PRO A 62 14.53 28.04 19.91
CA PRO A 62 14.74 29.22 19.08
C PRO A 62 16.24 29.28 18.81
N ASP A 63 16.64 29.31 17.53
CA ASP A 63 18.03 29.38 17.08
C ASP A 63 18.87 30.15 18.10
N ASP A 64 19.65 29.43 18.93
CA ASP A 64 20.55 30.09 19.88
C ASP A 64 21.44 30.98 19.04
N ALA A 65 21.35 32.30 19.28
CA ALA A 65 22.03 33.31 18.49
C ALA A 65 23.46 32.87 18.28
N ALA A 66 23.83 32.50 17.04
CA ALA A 66 25.19 32.14 16.74
C ALA A 66 26.07 33.31 17.17
N THR A 67 26.84 33.13 18.23
CA THR A 67 27.75 34.15 18.77
C THR A 67 28.88 34.45 17.79
N GLU A 68 29.07 33.59 16.78
CA GLU A 68 29.97 33.82 15.66
C GLU A 68 29.20 34.33 14.43
N PRO A 69 29.73 35.34 13.71
CA PRO A 69 29.12 35.82 12.47
C PRO A 69 29.04 34.68 11.46
N LEU A 70 27.85 34.42 10.92
CA LEU A 70 27.65 33.44 9.86
C LEU A 70 28.55 33.80 8.67
N ARG A 71 29.46 32.89 8.33
CA ARG A 71 30.41 33.01 7.21
C ARG A 71 30.19 31.86 6.25
N VAL A 72 30.46 32.10 4.96
CA VAL A 72 30.51 31.00 3.99
C VAL A 72 31.71 30.11 4.28
N PRO A 73 31.53 28.79 4.43
CA PRO A 73 32.63 27.85 4.51
C PRO A 73 33.53 27.96 3.28
N ASP A 74 34.83 27.87 3.47
CA ASP A 74 35.83 28.09 2.42
C ASP A 74 35.59 27.25 1.15
N GLU A 75 35.16 26.02 1.31
CA GLU A 75 34.88 25.09 0.20
C GLU A 75 33.71 25.52 -0.69
N LEU A 76 32.75 26.26 -0.13
CA LEU A 76 31.56 26.77 -0.83
C LEU A 76 31.78 28.17 -1.43
N ARG A 77 32.96 28.78 -1.22
CA ARG A 77 33.26 30.12 -1.75
C ARG A 77 33.58 30.04 -3.24
N VAL A 78 32.61 30.47 -4.05
CA VAL A 78 32.71 30.61 -5.51
C VAL A 78 32.14 31.98 -5.94
N CYS A 79 32.66 32.52 -7.05
CA CYS A 79 32.07 33.72 -7.67
C CYS A 79 30.79 33.38 -8.45
N VAL A 80 30.05 34.38 -8.93
CA VAL A 80 28.84 34.20 -9.76
C VAL A 80 29.06 33.32 -11.00
N ARG A 81 30.28 33.30 -11.56
CA ARG A 81 30.66 32.42 -12.70
C ARG A 81 31.27 31.07 -12.26
N ASN A 82 31.04 30.68 -11.01
CA ASN A 82 31.46 29.41 -10.41
C ASN A 82 32.97 29.16 -10.24
N HIS A 83 33.83 30.18 -10.40
CA HIS A 83 35.25 30.07 -10.06
C HIS A 83 35.48 30.04 -8.54
N PRO A 84 36.41 29.22 -8.01
CA PRO A 84 36.75 29.21 -6.59
C PRO A 84 37.50 30.50 -6.20
N VAL A 85 36.93 31.29 -5.29
CA VAL A 85 37.49 32.58 -4.85
C VAL A 85 37.40 32.72 -3.33
N GLY A 86 38.19 33.60 -2.73
CA GLY A 86 38.11 33.89 -1.29
C GLY A 86 38.39 32.68 -0.37
N ARG A 87 39.05 31.63 -0.87
CA ARG A 87 39.43 30.43 -0.10
C ARG A 87 40.81 30.59 0.54
N SER A 88 41.02 29.95 1.68
CA SER A 88 42.32 29.91 2.35
C SER A 88 43.38 29.21 1.49
N ARG A 89 44.61 29.71 1.53
CA ARG A 89 45.76 29.12 0.83
C ARG A 89 47.02 29.27 1.69
N GLY A 90 47.76 28.17 1.86
CA GLY A 90 49.06 28.18 2.55
C GLY A 90 49.00 28.75 3.98
N GLY A 91 47.96 28.40 4.75
CA GLY A 91 47.77 28.89 6.13
C GLY A 91 47.27 30.32 6.25
N ARG A 92 47.03 31.04 5.14
CA ARG A 92 46.40 32.36 5.17
C ARG A 92 44.87 32.22 5.02
N PRO A 93 44.07 32.87 5.88
CA PRO A 93 42.62 32.82 5.78
C PRO A 93 42.13 33.41 4.46
N GLY A 94 41.12 32.78 3.88
CA GLY A 94 40.45 33.23 2.68
C GLY A 94 39.75 34.57 2.89
N ARG A 95 39.77 35.45 1.87
CA ARG A 95 39.09 36.75 1.94
C ARG A 95 37.58 36.56 1.90
N ASP A 96 36.86 37.21 2.81
CA ASP A 96 35.40 37.21 2.80
C ASP A 96 34.81 38.12 1.70
N ARG A 97 35.58 39.10 1.21
CA ARG A 97 35.18 40.04 0.15
C ARG A 97 36.32 40.37 -0.79
N GLY A 98 36.01 40.66 -2.04
CA GLY A 98 36.99 41.05 -3.05
C GLY A 98 36.48 40.91 -4.47
N PHE A 99 37.40 40.79 -5.43
CA PHE A 99 37.09 40.59 -6.84
C PHE A 99 37.64 39.25 -7.33
N CYS A 100 36.88 38.57 -8.18
CA CYS A 100 37.29 37.34 -8.81
C CYS A 100 38.46 37.60 -9.79
N PRO A 101 39.62 36.95 -9.61
CA PRO A 101 40.76 37.13 -10.51
C PRO A 101 40.65 36.30 -11.79
N TYR A 102 39.68 35.37 -11.87
CA TYR A 102 39.50 34.44 -12.99
C TYR A 102 38.47 34.94 -14.02
N CYS A 103 37.62 35.89 -13.65
CA CYS A 103 36.63 36.44 -14.57
C CYS A 103 37.28 37.46 -15.53
N PRO A 104 36.86 37.52 -16.81
CA PRO A 104 37.34 38.52 -17.77
C PRO A 104 37.15 39.97 -17.30
N THR A 105 36.07 40.21 -16.56
CA THR A 105 35.79 41.47 -15.86
C THR A 105 35.84 41.20 -14.35
N PRO A 106 36.54 42.02 -13.53
CA PRO A 106 36.63 41.84 -12.08
C PRO A 106 35.24 41.78 -11.45
N THR A 107 34.75 40.57 -11.18
CA THR A 107 33.41 40.37 -10.61
C THR A 107 33.53 40.43 -9.09
N PRO A 108 32.80 41.33 -8.39
CA PRO A 108 32.86 41.37 -6.94
C PRO A 108 32.29 40.09 -6.32
N PHE A 109 32.81 39.70 -5.16
CA PHE A 109 32.24 38.66 -4.31
C PHE A 109 32.15 39.17 -2.86
N ASN A 110 31.07 38.79 -2.17
CA ASN A 110 30.86 39.04 -0.75
C ASN A 110 30.29 37.78 -0.07
N PHE A 111 31.02 37.28 0.92
CA PHE A 111 30.70 36.11 1.72
C PHE A 111 30.26 36.46 3.14
N LEU A 112 29.94 37.73 3.38
CA LEU A 112 29.29 38.23 4.59
C LEU A 112 27.81 38.56 4.31
N PRO A 113 26.95 38.57 5.33
CA PRO A 113 25.59 39.07 5.22
C PRO A 113 25.57 40.52 4.72
N GLY A 114 24.71 40.80 3.73
CA GLY A 114 24.51 42.13 3.14
C GLY A 114 23.71 43.08 4.03
N LEU A 115 22.75 42.53 4.79
CA LEU A 115 22.00 43.28 5.82
C LEU A 115 22.59 43.03 7.21
N GLN A 116 22.59 44.07 8.03
CA GLN A 116 23.01 44.06 9.43
C GLN A 116 21.79 44.18 10.37
N PRO A 117 21.91 43.77 11.64
CA PRO A 117 20.93 44.09 12.66
C PRO A 117 20.61 45.59 12.68
N ASP A 118 19.32 45.91 12.90
CA ASP A 118 18.73 47.24 12.89
C ASP A 118 18.58 47.93 11.52
N ASP A 119 19.08 47.34 10.43
CA ASP A 119 18.78 47.85 9.08
C ASP A 119 17.27 47.87 8.82
N LEU A 120 16.78 48.95 8.21
CA LEU A 120 15.36 49.12 7.89
C LEU A 120 15.14 48.97 6.38
N VAL A 121 14.74 47.76 5.98
CA VAL A 121 14.46 47.40 4.59
C VAL A 121 13.10 47.95 4.16
N ALA A 122 13.07 48.63 3.00
CA ALA A 122 11.89 49.29 2.45
C ALA A 122 11.13 50.21 3.44
N GLY A 123 11.83 50.78 4.44
CA GLY A 123 11.21 51.61 5.47
C GLY A 123 10.28 50.88 6.43
N ARG A 124 10.23 49.53 6.40
CA ARG A 124 9.21 48.73 7.11
C ARG A 124 9.78 47.54 7.86
N TYR A 125 10.70 46.79 7.27
CA TYR A 125 11.19 45.54 7.83
C TYR A 125 12.49 45.79 8.57
N LYS A 126 12.43 45.76 9.91
CA LYS A 126 13.59 46.00 10.76
C LYS A 126 14.35 44.69 10.97
N VAL A 127 15.56 44.58 10.42
CA VAL A 127 16.38 43.37 10.49
C VAL A 127 16.80 43.09 11.93
N VAL A 128 16.63 41.85 12.37
CA VAL A 128 17.05 41.36 13.69
C VAL A 128 18.40 40.69 13.58
N ARG A 129 18.52 39.70 12.69
CA ARG A 129 19.74 38.91 12.48
C ARG A 129 19.72 38.17 11.16
N CYS A 130 20.90 37.73 10.71
CA CYS A 130 21.02 36.71 9.69
C CYS A 130 20.72 35.32 10.29
N VAL A 131 19.89 34.52 9.63
CA VAL A 131 19.43 33.20 10.08
C VAL A 131 20.17 32.08 9.35
N ALA A 132 20.30 32.21 8.03
CA ALA A 132 20.88 31.17 7.19
C ALA A 132 21.45 31.73 5.89
N ARG A 133 22.20 30.90 5.17
CA ARG A 133 22.58 31.15 3.77
C ARG A 133 22.13 29.98 2.91
N GLY A 134 21.29 30.27 1.91
CA GLY A 134 20.93 29.32 0.85
C GLY A 134 21.79 29.52 -0.40
N GLY A 135 21.52 28.73 -1.44
CA GLY A 135 22.23 28.85 -2.73
C GLY A 135 22.02 30.17 -3.46
N GLN A 136 20.90 30.85 -3.20
CA GLN A 136 20.52 32.12 -3.84
C GLN A 136 20.77 33.37 -2.99
N GLY A 137 21.28 33.23 -1.75
CA GLY A 137 21.54 34.38 -0.89
C GLY A 137 21.37 34.10 0.59
N TRP A 138 21.53 35.17 1.37
CA TRP A 138 21.30 35.18 2.81
C TRP A 138 19.81 35.28 3.14
N VAL A 139 19.42 34.68 4.27
CA VAL A 139 18.08 34.76 4.84
C VAL A 139 18.19 35.46 6.19
N TYR A 140 17.35 36.47 6.40
CA TYR A 140 17.36 37.30 7.60
C TYR A 140 16.02 37.21 8.31
N LEU A 141 16.04 37.23 9.64
CA LEU A 141 14.87 37.49 10.46
C LEU A 141 14.71 39.01 10.56
N ALA A 142 13.50 39.51 10.35
CA ALA A 142 13.14 40.91 10.52
C ALA A 142 11.77 41.04 11.19
N HIS A 143 11.51 42.16 11.84
CA HIS A 143 10.18 42.52 12.34
C HIS A 143 9.47 43.41 11.32
N ASP A 144 8.22 43.08 10.99
CA ASP A 144 7.34 43.96 10.24
C ASP A 144 6.78 45.07 11.15
N THR A 145 7.34 46.27 11.05
CA THR A 145 6.94 47.42 11.88
C THR A 145 5.51 47.90 11.61
N HIS A 146 4.88 47.47 10.51
CA HIS A 146 3.49 47.83 10.18
C HIS A 146 2.48 46.77 10.63
N LYS A 147 2.93 45.62 11.16
CA LYS A 147 2.08 44.51 11.61
C LYS A 147 2.48 44.05 13.01
N ASP A 148 2.44 44.96 13.98
CA ASP A 148 2.72 44.67 15.40
C ASP A 148 4.03 43.90 15.64
N LEU A 149 5.09 44.22 14.88
CA LEU A 149 6.40 43.57 14.95
C LEU A 149 6.36 42.07 14.66
N LEU A 150 5.45 41.62 13.79
CA LEU A 150 5.40 40.25 13.32
C LEU A 150 6.75 39.80 12.72
N ASP A 151 7.22 38.62 13.13
CA ASP A 151 8.44 38.01 12.59
C ASP A 151 8.25 37.60 11.12
N VAL A 152 9.14 38.10 10.27
CA VAL A 152 9.21 37.77 8.84
C VAL A 152 10.62 37.36 8.45
N ALA A 153 10.73 36.50 7.44
CA ALA A 153 11.99 36.17 6.81
C ALA A 153 12.18 36.99 5.53
N LEU A 154 13.35 37.62 5.39
CA LEU A 154 13.79 38.31 4.18
C LEU A 154 14.81 37.45 3.45
N LYS A 155 14.56 37.12 2.19
CA LYS A 155 15.52 36.40 1.35
C LYS A 155 15.87 37.18 0.10
N GLY A 156 17.15 37.52 -0.06
CA GLY A 156 17.65 38.12 -1.29
C GLY A 156 17.56 37.11 -2.43
N VAL A 157 16.85 37.45 -3.50
CA VAL A 157 16.62 36.56 -4.65
C VAL A 157 16.84 37.24 -6.01
N LEU A 158 16.89 38.56 -6.03
CA LEU A 158 17.02 39.36 -7.25
C LEU A 158 18.20 40.32 -7.11
N HIS A 159 19.19 40.15 -7.97
CA HIS A 159 20.29 41.10 -8.15
C HIS A 159 20.13 41.72 -9.53
N ALA A 160 20.02 43.04 -9.60
CA ALA A 160 19.84 43.76 -10.85
C ALA A 160 20.94 44.82 -10.99
N GLU A 161 21.31 45.12 -12.24
CA GLU A 161 22.28 46.17 -12.54
C GLU A 161 21.69 47.57 -12.31
N ASP A 162 20.37 47.70 -12.36
CA ASP A 162 19.62 48.94 -12.19
C ASP A 162 18.22 48.71 -11.57
N GLU A 163 17.59 49.79 -11.09
CA GLU A 163 16.27 49.75 -10.45
C GLU A 163 15.12 49.32 -11.38
N ALA A 164 15.19 49.62 -12.68
CA ALA A 164 14.14 49.26 -13.64
C ALA A 164 14.16 47.74 -13.91
N SER A 165 15.36 47.18 -14.05
CA SER A 165 15.60 45.74 -14.13
C SER A 165 15.14 45.01 -12.86
N LEU A 166 15.37 45.60 -11.67
CA LEU A 166 14.86 45.06 -10.41
C LEU A 166 13.33 45.07 -10.36
N LYS A 167 12.72 46.19 -10.75
CA LYS A 167 11.26 46.33 -10.76
C LYS A 167 10.60 45.32 -11.69
N ALA A 168 11.13 45.13 -12.90
CA ALA A 168 10.65 44.11 -13.83
C ALA A 168 10.77 42.69 -13.25
N ALA A 169 11.88 42.38 -12.58
CA ALA A 169 12.10 41.08 -11.95
C ALA A 169 11.20 40.82 -10.72
N VAL A 170 10.79 41.88 -10.01
CA VAL A 170 9.78 41.83 -8.96
C VAL A 170 8.39 41.60 -9.56
N GLU A 171 8.02 42.36 -10.60
CA GLU A 171 6.74 42.21 -11.31
C GLU A 171 6.55 40.79 -11.86
N GLU A 172 7.60 40.18 -12.42
CA GLU A 172 7.61 38.78 -12.88
C GLU A 172 7.28 37.77 -11.77
N ARG A 173 7.56 38.11 -10.49
CA ARG A 173 7.43 37.23 -9.33
C ARG A 173 6.28 37.58 -8.40
N GLN A 174 5.52 38.64 -8.68
CA GLN A 174 4.39 39.06 -7.86
C GLN A 174 3.35 37.95 -7.64
N PHE A 175 3.22 37.01 -8.60
CA PHE A 175 2.30 35.88 -8.47
C PHE A 175 2.61 34.99 -7.24
N LEU A 176 3.83 35.00 -6.71
CA LEU A 176 4.19 34.24 -5.51
C LEU A 176 3.41 34.69 -4.27
N ASN A 177 3.01 35.96 -4.19
CA ASN A 177 2.19 36.49 -3.10
C ASN A 177 0.73 35.99 -3.15
N THR A 178 0.32 35.36 -4.26
CA THR A 178 -1.02 34.78 -4.41
C THR A 178 -1.09 33.32 -3.98
N LEU A 179 0.05 32.71 -3.65
CA LEU A 179 0.10 31.31 -3.21
C LEU A 179 -0.36 31.20 -1.76
N ASP A 180 -1.43 30.44 -1.53
CA ASP A 180 -1.95 30.13 -0.21
C ASP A 180 -2.19 28.62 -0.10
N HIS A 181 -1.30 27.93 0.61
CA HIS A 181 -1.35 26.49 0.80
C HIS A 181 -0.73 26.12 2.16
N PRO A 182 -1.32 25.19 2.93
CA PRO A 182 -0.82 24.81 4.26
C PRO A 182 0.63 24.34 4.26
N ASN A 183 1.10 23.69 3.18
CA ASN A 183 2.44 23.13 3.08
C ASN A 183 3.43 23.99 2.27
N ILE A 184 3.04 25.22 1.89
CA ILE A 184 3.94 26.16 1.22
C ILE A 184 4.16 27.36 2.16
N VAL A 185 5.38 27.90 2.19
CA VAL A 185 5.65 29.15 2.91
C VAL A 185 4.87 30.28 2.24
N ARG A 186 4.20 31.11 3.04
CA ARG A 186 3.47 32.25 2.50
C ARG A 186 4.44 33.38 2.20
N SER A 187 4.49 33.79 0.93
CA SER A 187 5.12 35.06 0.52
C SER A 187 4.11 36.17 0.74
N THR A 188 4.50 37.21 1.46
CA THR A 188 3.62 38.32 1.82
C THR A 188 3.88 39.57 1.01
N ASP A 189 5.13 39.79 0.58
CA ASP A 189 5.53 41.02 -0.09
C ASP A 189 6.88 40.86 -0.81
N PHE A 190 7.23 41.84 -1.63
CA PHE A 190 8.58 42.04 -2.15
C PHE A 190 9.12 43.36 -1.66
N ALA A 191 10.29 43.34 -1.02
CA ALA A 191 10.97 44.53 -0.55
C ALA A 191 12.22 44.79 -1.40
N THR A 192 12.59 46.06 -1.56
CA THR A 192 13.84 46.45 -2.21
C THR A 192 14.73 47.18 -1.20
N HIS A 193 16.03 46.94 -1.29
CA HIS A 193 17.04 47.64 -0.51
C HIS A 193 18.36 47.68 -1.27
N ASP A 194 19.10 48.77 -1.13
CA ASP A 194 20.41 48.90 -1.75
C ASP A 194 21.43 48.09 -0.97
N ASP A 195 22.07 47.12 -1.63
CA ASP A 195 23.24 46.44 -1.09
C ASP A 195 24.50 47.21 -1.50
N PRO A 196 25.40 47.57 -0.56
CA PRO A 196 26.61 48.33 -0.87
C PRO A 196 27.57 47.67 -1.87
N VAL A 197 27.43 46.36 -2.11
CA VAL A 197 28.29 45.57 -3.00
C VAL A 197 27.56 45.17 -4.27
N THR A 198 26.30 44.73 -4.17
CA THR A 198 25.52 44.21 -5.32
C THR A 198 24.57 45.22 -5.93
N GLY A 199 24.44 46.43 -5.35
CA GLY A 199 23.49 47.44 -5.83
C GLY A 199 22.05 47.14 -5.42
N PRO A 200 21.05 47.68 -6.13
CA PRO A 200 19.63 47.45 -5.84
C PRO A 200 19.31 45.96 -5.75
N THR A 201 18.87 45.51 -4.58
CA THR A 201 18.61 44.09 -4.29
C THR A 201 17.15 43.89 -3.90
N GLY A 202 16.52 42.88 -4.50
CA GLY A 202 15.16 42.47 -4.20
C GLY A 202 15.11 41.33 -3.20
N TYR A 203 14.25 41.50 -2.19
CA TYR A 203 14.00 40.55 -1.12
C TYR A 203 12.56 40.03 -1.23
N ILE A 204 12.41 38.71 -1.20
CA ILE A 204 11.10 38.10 -0.90
C ILE A 204 10.88 38.19 0.60
N VAL A 205 9.73 38.71 1.00
CA VAL A 205 9.27 38.77 2.39
C VAL A 205 8.30 37.62 2.62
N MET A 206 8.63 36.71 3.52
CA MET A 206 7.83 35.51 3.79
C MET A 206 7.62 35.32 5.29
N ASP A 207 6.64 34.49 5.67
CA ASP A 207 6.44 34.12 7.06
C ASP A 207 7.73 33.52 7.64
N TYR A 208 8.14 33.98 8.83
CA TYR A 208 9.23 33.33 9.56
C TYR A 208 8.72 32.00 10.13
N LEU A 209 9.51 30.95 9.93
CA LEU A 209 9.17 29.60 10.38
C LEU A 209 10.18 29.14 11.41
N ASP A 210 9.68 28.71 12.57
CA ASP A 210 10.48 28.02 13.56
C ASP A 210 10.48 26.51 13.27
N GLY A 211 11.65 25.97 12.92
CA GLY A 211 11.79 24.61 12.46
C GLY A 211 13.16 24.27 11.86
N MET A 212 13.32 22.99 11.50
CA MET A 212 14.53 22.48 10.85
C MET A 212 14.24 22.08 9.41
N SER A 213 15.15 22.40 8.48
CA SER A 213 15.09 21.79 7.15
C SER A 213 15.19 20.26 7.26
N LEU A 214 14.61 19.51 6.33
CA LEU A 214 14.73 18.05 6.34
C LEU A 214 16.20 17.62 6.23
N HIS A 215 17.06 18.41 5.59
CA HIS A 215 18.52 18.21 5.63
C HIS A 215 19.09 18.31 7.05
N LYS A 216 18.76 19.36 7.82
CA LYS A 216 19.18 19.49 9.22
C LYS A 216 18.58 18.37 10.09
N LEU A 217 17.34 17.97 9.80
CA LEU A 217 16.65 16.87 10.49
C LEU A 217 17.40 15.54 10.31
N GLN A 218 18.00 15.27 9.14
CA GLN A 218 18.83 14.08 8.94
C GLN A 218 20.05 14.05 9.87
N ALA A 219 20.68 15.19 10.11
CA ALA A 219 21.82 15.30 11.02
C ALA A 219 21.36 15.17 12.49
N ALA A 220 20.29 15.87 12.85
CA ALA A 220 19.69 15.82 14.18
C ALA A 220 19.24 14.41 14.56
N ALA A 221 18.63 13.67 13.63
CA ALA A 221 18.18 12.29 13.86
C ALA A 221 19.33 11.30 14.17
N LYS A 222 20.57 11.66 13.83
CA LYS A 222 21.78 10.86 14.12
C LYS A 222 22.55 11.38 15.33
N ASP A 223 22.15 12.51 15.90
CA ASP A 223 22.80 13.11 17.07
C ASP A 223 22.24 12.49 18.35
N PRO A 224 23.06 11.77 19.15
CA PRO A 224 22.61 11.19 20.42
C PRO A 224 22.09 12.24 21.42
N ARG A 225 22.40 13.53 21.22
CA ARG A 225 21.90 14.64 22.05
C ARG A 225 20.46 15.04 21.70
N GLN A 226 19.91 14.56 20.59
CA GLN A 226 18.56 14.85 20.12
C GLN A 226 17.73 13.56 19.96
N PRO A 227 17.54 12.77 21.04
CA PRO A 227 16.92 11.45 20.96
C PRO A 227 15.44 11.48 20.53
N ASP A 228 14.79 12.64 20.60
CA ASP A 228 13.40 12.83 20.20
C ASP A 228 13.24 13.09 18.68
N VAL A 229 14.34 13.32 17.97
CA VAL A 229 14.34 13.51 16.52
C VAL A 229 14.62 12.16 15.85
N ALA A 230 13.65 11.66 15.08
CA ALA A 230 13.78 10.42 14.33
C ALA A 230 13.27 10.58 12.90
N LEU A 231 13.87 9.80 11.99
CA LEU A 231 13.51 9.76 10.58
C LEU A 231 13.23 8.31 10.12
N PRO A 232 12.22 7.63 10.68
CA PRO A 232 11.78 6.33 10.19
C PRO A 232 11.08 6.47 8.82
N ILE A 233 10.96 5.36 8.09
CA ILE A 233 10.45 5.36 6.70
C ILE A 233 9.00 5.86 6.58
N ASP A 234 8.15 5.57 7.56
CA ASP A 234 6.76 6.06 7.62
C ASP A 234 6.70 7.59 7.75
N HIS A 235 7.61 8.21 8.53
CA HIS A 235 7.74 9.67 8.55
C HIS A 235 8.21 10.23 7.20
N ILE A 236 9.17 9.57 6.54
CA ILE A 236 9.68 10.00 5.23
C ILE A 236 8.55 9.99 4.19
N LEU A 237 7.73 8.94 4.18
CA LEU A 237 6.56 8.83 3.32
C LEU A 237 5.50 9.88 3.66
N ALA A 238 5.23 10.11 4.95
CA ALA A 238 4.33 11.19 5.39
C ALA A 238 4.80 12.56 4.87
N TYR A 239 6.09 12.87 4.96
CA TYR A 239 6.65 14.09 4.37
C TYR A 239 6.48 14.12 2.85
N GLY A 240 6.74 13.00 2.17
CA GLY A 240 6.51 12.87 0.73
C GLY A 240 5.08 13.18 0.31
N HIS A 241 4.09 12.68 1.05
CA HIS A 241 2.67 12.94 0.80
C HIS A 241 2.33 14.44 0.94
N GLU A 242 2.77 15.09 2.01
CA GLU A 242 2.53 16.52 2.25
C GLU A 242 3.22 17.41 1.20
N ILE A 243 4.41 17.00 0.72
CA ILE A 243 5.11 17.66 -0.38
C ILE A 243 4.34 17.49 -1.69
N LEU A 244 3.80 16.29 -1.98
CA LEU A 244 3.00 16.05 -3.18
C LEU A 244 1.73 16.90 -3.21
N ALA A 245 1.09 17.13 -2.06
CA ALA A 245 -0.03 18.06 -1.96
C ALA A 245 0.36 19.50 -2.36
N ALA A 246 1.54 19.96 -1.93
CA ALA A 246 2.07 21.26 -2.35
C ALA A 246 2.40 21.31 -3.86
N LEU A 247 2.98 20.23 -4.42
CA LEU A 247 3.28 20.16 -5.84
C LEU A 247 2.01 20.12 -6.70
N ASP A 248 1.00 19.32 -6.34
CA ASP A 248 -0.30 19.29 -7.00
C ASP A 248 -0.96 20.68 -7.04
N TYR A 249 -0.93 21.39 -5.91
CA TYR A 249 -1.43 22.76 -5.81
C TYR A 249 -0.77 23.72 -6.82
N LEU A 250 0.56 23.60 -7.01
CA LEU A 250 1.33 24.42 -7.96
C LEU A 250 1.05 23.99 -9.41
N HIS A 251 1.10 22.68 -9.69
CA HIS A 251 0.91 22.09 -11.02
C HIS A 251 -0.46 22.46 -11.60
N ARG A 252 -1.54 22.37 -10.81
CA ARG A 252 -2.90 22.82 -11.22
C ARG A 252 -3.01 24.31 -11.55
N ARG A 253 -2.05 25.13 -11.12
CA ARG A 253 -1.96 26.57 -11.43
C ARG A 253 -0.99 26.86 -12.57
N GLY A 254 -0.48 25.83 -13.25
CA GLY A 254 0.52 25.97 -14.30
C GLY A 254 1.88 26.43 -13.78
N LEU A 255 2.20 26.15 -12.51
CA LEU A 255 3.45 26.51 -11.86
C LEU A 255 4.30 25.27 -11.59
N LEU A 256 5.61 25.39 -11.73
CA LEU A 256 6.61 24.36 -11.46
C LEU A 256 7.53 24.81 -10.33
N TYR A 257 7.92 23.91 -9.43
CA TYR A 257 8.76 24.24 -8.28
C TYR A 257 10.25 24.31 -8.65
N THR A 258 10.74 23.30 -9.37
CA THR A 258 12.07 23.16 -10.00
C THR A 258 13.29 23.01 -9.09
N ASP A 259 13.15 23.16 -7.76
CA ASP A 259 14.28 23.04 -6.82
C ASP A 259 13.95 22.14 -5.60
N MET A 260 13.23 21.04 -5.81
CA MET A 260 12.89 20.13 -4.70
C MET A 260 14.12 19.37 -4.19
N LYS A 261 14.40 19.51 -2.89
CA LYS A 261 15.50 18.86 -2.14
C LYS A 261 15.26 18.97 -0.64
N PRO A 262 15.93 18.16 0.21
CA PRO A 262 15.76 18.21 1.67
C PRO A 262 16.00 19.59 2.30
N ASP A 263 16.86 20.43 1.74
CA ASP A 263 17.13 21.80 2.23
C ASP A 263 15.93 22.74 2.10
N ASN A 264 15.06 22.48 1.12
CA ASN A 264 13.97 23.37 0.73
C ASN A 264 12.62 22.98 1.35
N VAL A 265 12.62 21.99 2.25
CA VAL A 265 11.46 21.58 3.04
C VAL A 265 11.82 21.68 4.51
N MET A 266 10.99 22.37 5.29
CA MET A 266 11.18 22.58 6.71
C MET A 266 10.13 21.83 7.51
N ARG A 267 10.58 21.04 8.48
CA ARG A 267 9.75 20.48 9.55
C ARG A 267 9.64 21.53 10.66
N THR A 268 8.44 22.08 10.82
CA THR A 268 8.06 22.92 11.96
C THR A 268 7.51 22.04 13.09
N ALA A 269 6.90 22.59 14.13
CA ALA A 269 6.41 21.79 15.27
C ALA A 269 5.39 20.72 14.85
N ASP A 270 4.41 21.09 14.02
CA ASP A 270 3.21 20.28 13.72
C ASP A 270 2.91 20.17 12.21
N ARG A 271 3.81 20.62 11.33
CA ARG A 271 3.69 20.45 9.87
C ARG A 271 5.02 20.49 9.14
N ILE A 272 4.99 20.21 7.84
CA ILE A 272 6.06 20.56 6.91
C ILE A 272 5.69 21.79 6.06
N LYS A 273 6.70 22.53 5.64
CA LYS A 273 6.57 23.71 4.77
C LYS A 273 7.63 23.65 3.68
N VAL A 274 7.26 23.85 2.43
CA VAL A 274 8.18 24.11 1.32
C VAL A 274 8.55 25.60 1.36
N ILE A 275 9.85 25.91 1.48
CA ILE A 275 10.33 27.24 1.91
C ILE A 275 11.11 28.05 0.86
N ASP A 276 11.48 27.48 -0.29
CA ASP A 276 12.28 28.19 -1.30
C ASP A 276 11.51 28.44 -2.60
N LEU A 277 10.78 29.56 -2.64
CA LEU A 277 10.00 29.94 -3.83
C LEU A 277 10.84 30.55 -4.96
N GLY A 278 12.15 30.73 -4.79
CA GLY A 278 12.99 31.44 -5.78
C GLY A 278 13.17 30.70 -7.12
N GLY A 279 12.94 29.38 -7.12
CA GLY A 279 12.91 28.54 -8.32
C GLY A 279 11.56 28.45 -9.02
N VAL A 280 10.47 28.83 -8.33
CA VAL A 280 9.11 28.67 -8.83
C VAL A 280 8.89 29.52 -10.08
N ARG A 281 8.28 28.92 -11.09
CA ARG A 281 8.08 29.53 -12.41
C ARG A 281 6.81 29.01 -13.07
N LYS A 282 6.36 29.68 -14.12
CA LYS A 282 5.27 29.16 -14.96
C LYS A 282 5.78 28.03 -15.86
N ALA A 283 4.93 27.07 -16.17
CA ALA A 283 5.27 25.91 -16.99
C ALA A 283 5.66 26.28 -18.43
N ASP A 284 5.18 27.41 -18.94
CA ASP A 284 5.48 27.95 -20.28
C ASP A 284 6.75 28.82 -20.33
N SER A 285 7.42 29.01 -19.20
CA SER A 285 8.65 29.80 -19.13
C SER A 285 9.79 29.07 -19.85
N GLY A 286 10.43 29.75 -20.82
CA GLY A 286 11.51 29.18 -21.61
C GLY A 286 12.71 28.65 -20.79
N PRO A 287 13.66 27.94 -21.41
CA PRO A 287 14.75 27.24 -20.72
C PRO A 287 15.79 28.16 -20.05
N GLU A 288 15.61 29.48 -20.09
CA GLU A 288 16.67 30.49 -19.93
C GLU A 288 17.27 30.56 -18.51
N ARG A 289 16.57 30.09 -17.47
CA ARG A 289 17.11 30.02 -16.10
C ARG A 289 17.18 28.60 -15.56
N ILE A 290 18.30 27.93 -15.79
CA ILE A 290 18.57 26.60 -15.21
C ILE A 290 18.80 26.78 -13.70
N VAL A 291 17.82 26.40 -12.88
CA VAL A 291 18.06 26.15 -11.45
C VAL A 291 18.51 24.69 -11.36
N HIS A 292 19.82 24.48 -11.26
CA HIS A 292 20.41 23.15 -11.22
C HIS A 292 20.88 22.83 -9.80
N SER A 293 20.15 21.94 -9.13
CA SER A 293 20.60 21.33 -7.89
C SER A 293 21.28 19.99 -8.22
N VAL A 294 22.60 19.96 -8.02
CA VAL A 294 23.43 18.78 -8.30
C VAL A 294 22.85 17.56 -7.58
N GLY A 295 22.50 16.52 -8.35
CA GLY A 295 21.97 15.26 -7.81
C GLY A 295 20.46 15.21 -7.60
N PHE A 296 19.74 16.34 -7.73
CA PHE A 296 18.27 16.41 -7.57
C PHE A 296 17.55 16.84 -8.85
N SER A 297 18.22 17.54 -9.77
CA SER A 297 17.66 17.94 -11.05
C SER A 297 17.74 16.81 -12.09
N VAL A 298 16.82 16.84 -13.06
CA VAL A 298 16.86 16.00 -14.27
C VAL A 298 18.14 16.24 -15.09
N SER A 299 18.44 15.34 -16.03
CA SER A 299 19.62 15.47 -16.87
C SER A 299 19.62 16.80 -17.65
N LYS A 300 20.81 17.37 -17.87
CA LYS A 300 20.95 18.60 -18.67
C LYS A 300 20.33 18.45 -20.06
N THR A 301 20.49 17.28 -20.69
CA THR A 301 19.92 16.96 -21.99
C THR A 301 18.39 17.02 -21.96
N GLU A 302 17.76 16.36 -20.98
CA GLU A 302 16.31 16.39 -20.82
C GLU A 302 15.79 17.82 -20.62
N TYR A 303 16.42 18.58 -19.74
CA TYR A 303 16.04 19.97 -19.49
C TYR A 303 16.17 20.84 -20.75
N GLN A 304 17.24 20.66 -21.53
CA GLN A 304 17.42 21.40 -22.79
C GLN A 304 16.39 21.03 -23.86
N THR A 305 15.94 19.77 -23.88
CA THR A 305 14.96 19.29 -24.85
C THR A 305 13.52 19.62 -24.46
N ARG A 306 13.17 19.53 -23.18
CA ARG A 306 11.78 19.60 -22.70
C ARG A 306 11.48 20.80 -21.81
N GLY A 307 12.51 21.51 -21.32
CA GLY A 307 12.35 22.48 -20.24
C GLY A 307 12.08 21.79 -18.89
N ALA A 308 11.69 22.58 -17.90
CA ALA A 308 11.15 22.05 -16.65
C ALA A 308 9.72 21.55 -16.89
N THR A 309 9.37 20.43 -16.28
CA THR A 309 8.02 19.84 -16.37
C THR A 309 7.56 19.38 -14.99
N GLU A 310 6.27 19.05 -14.84
CA GLU A 310 5.75 18.43 -13.61
C GLU A 310 6.53 17.15 -13.26
N ARG A 311 6.83 16.33 -14.27
CA ARG A 311 7.67 15.12 -14.12
C ARG A 311 9.09 15.41 -13.67
N SER A 312 9.61 16.61 -13.93
CA SER A 312 10.91 17.05 -13.41
C SER A 312 10.85 17.36 -11.92
N ASP A 313 9.74 17.91 -11.42
CA ASP A 313 9.51 18.09 -9.97
C ASP A 313 9.35 16.74 -9.27
N LEU A 314 8.60 15.81 -9.86
CA LEU A 314 8.42 14.46 -9.31
C LEU A 314 9.72 13.66 -9.30
N PHE A 315 10.58 13.82 -10.31
CA PHE A 315 11.95 13.30 -10.30
C PHE A 315 12.74 13.83 -9.11
N ALA A 316 12.72 15.15 -8.89
CA ALA A 316 13.43 15.80 -7.79
C ALA A 316 12.89 15.36 -6.42
N LEU A 317 11.59 15.14 -6.28
CA LEU A 317 11.00 14.52 -5.10
C LEU A 317 11.47 13.07 -4.92
N GLY A 318 11.52 12.26 -5.98
CA GLY A 318 12.05 10.89 -5.92
C GLY A 318 13.48 10.86 -5.36
N ARG A 319 14.35 11.77 -5.83
CA ARG A 319 15.71 11.95 -5.31
C ARG A 319 15.73 12.43 -3.86
N THR A 320 14.80 13.31 -3.48
CA THR A 320 14.62 13.77 -2.09
C THR A 320 14.24 12.62 -1.16
N LEU A 321 13.29 11.77 -1.55
CA LEU A 321 12.89 10.59 -0.78
C LEU A 321 14.03 9.58 -0.67
N GLU A 322 14.78 9.35 -1.75
CA GLU A 322 15.96 8.49 -1.75
C GLU A 322 17.04 8.97 -0.76
N GLU A 323 17.31 10.28 -0.75
CA GLU A 323 18.27 10.91 0.16
C GLU A 323 17.84 10.74 1.62
N LEU A 324 16.58 11.06 1.93
CA LEU A 324 16.02 10.89 3.28
C LEU A 324 16.09 9.42 3.72
N TYR A 325 15.77 8.49 2.83
CA TYR A 325 15.82 7.07 3.12
C TYR A 325 17.24 6.55 3.40
N ARG A 326 18.25 7.08 2.72
CA ARG A 326 19.66 6.74 3.00
C ARG A 326 20.08 7.21 4.40
N HIS A 327 19.47 8.29 4.89
CA HIS A 327 19.72 8.87 6.21
C HIS A 327 18.71 8.44 7.28
N ARG A 328 17.79 7.52 6.96
CA ARG A 328 16.77 7.03 7.89
C ARG A 328 17.39 6.51 9.19
N THR A 329 16.67 6.69 10.28
CA THR A 329 16.98 6.03 11.55
C THR A 329 16.16 4.75 11.67
N PRO A 330 16.68 3.70 12.33
CA PRO A 330 15.81 2.64 12.82
C PRO A 330 14.77 3.27 13.75
N GLY A 331 13.48 3.05 13.52
CA GLY A 331 12.50 3.37 14.55
C GLY A 331 12.44 2.25 15.59
N PRO A 332 12.09 2.56 16.85
CA PRO A 332 11.99 1.57 17.92
C PRO A 332 10.98 0.45 17.62
N ASP A 333 10.01 0.73 16.74
CA ASP A 333 8.94 -0.21 16.33
C ASP A 333 8.60 -0.08 14.83
N THR A 334 9.52 0.36 13.95
CA THR A 334 9.16 0.61 12.54
C THR A 334 8.57 -0.65 11.89
N PRO A 335 7.25 -0.67 11.60
CA PRO A 335 6.62 -1.81 10.95
C PRO A 335 7.27 -2.00 9.57
N GLY A 336 7.63 -3.24 9.20
CA GLY A 336 8.29 -3.53 7.93
C GLY A 336 9.78 -3.16 7.83
N ALA A 337 10.48 -2.88 8.95
CA ALA A 337 11.93 -2.64 8.95
C ALA A 337 12.79 -3.91 8.83
N ALA A 338 12.19 -5.10 8.75
CA ALA A 338 12.90 -6.30 8.34
C ALA A 338 13.45 -6.05 6.91
N PRO A 339 14.77 -6.20 6.65
CA PRO A 339 15.37 -5.89 5.34
C PRO A 339 14.73 -6.60 4.13
N ASP A 340 13.93 -7.63 4.38
CA ASP A 340 13.19 -8.50 3.47
C ASP A 340 11.68 -8.19 3.37
N ALA A 341 11.17 -7.17 4.09
CA ALA A 341 9.77 -6.75 4.00
C ALA A 341 9.43 -6.18 2.61
N LEU A 342 8.28 -6.58 2.06
CA LEU A 342 7.85 -6.16 0.73
C LEU A 342 7.58 -4.65 0.64
N GLY A 343 7.18 -3.99 1.73
CA GLY A 343 6.98 -2.53 1.77
C GLY A 343 8.21 -1.72 1.41
N ILE A 344 9.41 -2.18 1.79
CA ILE A 344 10.66 -1.51 1.41
C ILE A 344 10.97 -1.72 -0.07
N GLU A 345 10.65 -2.88 -0.64
CA GLU A 345 10.76 -3.13 -2.07
C GLU A 345 9.80 -2.23 -2.87
N SER A 346 8.55 -2.12 -2.42
CA SER A 346 7.55 -1.19 -2.95
C SER A 346 8.03 0.26 -2.92
N PHE A 347 8.61 0.71 -1.81
CA PHE A 347 9.22 2.03 -1.71
C PHE A 347 10.34 2.25 -2.73
N ARG A 348 11.26 1.26 -2.86
CA ARG A 348 12.34 1.34 -3.84
C ARG A 348 11.81 1.43 -5.26
N ARG A 349 10.75 0.68 -5.59
CA ARG A 349 10.09 0.74 -6.91
C ARG A 349 9.41 2.08 -7.16
N LEU A 350 8.78 2.65 -6.15
CA LEU A 350 8.20 4.00 -6.22
C LEU A 350 9.27 5.05 -6.53
N VAL A 351 10.39 5.04 -5.79
CA VAL A 351 11.52 5.93 -6.06
C VAL A 351 12.09 5.66 -7.46
N ALA A 352 12.30 4.40 -7.83
CA ALA A 352 12.82 4.01 -9.13
C ALA A 352 11.93 4.51 -10.27
N ARG A 353 10.60 4.44 -10.14
CA ARG A 353 9.65 5.01 -11.10
C ARG A 353 9.78 6.53 -11.20
N ALA A 354 9.82 7.23 -10.07
CA ALA A 354 9.98 8.69 -10.05
C ALA A 354 11.27 9.16 -10.73
N VAL A 355 12.38 8.40 -10.57
CA VAL A 355 13.71 8.78 -11.09
C VAL A 355 14.10 8.10 -12.40
N ARG A 356 13.16 7.49 -13.14
CA ARG A 356 13.47 6.82 -14.41
C ARG A 356 14.15 7.77 -15.40
N PRO A 357 15.16 7.33 -16.18
CA PRO A 357 15.70 8.12 -17.27
C PRO A 357 14.65 8.46 -18.33
N ASP A 358 13.78 7.50 -18.63
CA ASP A 358 12.66 7.67 -19.56
C ASP A 358 11.58 8.57 -18.96
N TRP A 359 11.42 9.77 -19.52
CA TRP A 359 10.52 10.81 -19.00
C TRP A 359 9.05 10.38 -18.97
N ASP A 360 8.60 9.67 -20.00
CA ASP A 360 7.24 9.13 -20.21
C ASP A 360 6.91 7.90 -19.35
N ARG A 361 7.90 7.37 -18.62
CA ARG A 361 7.71 6.24 -17.68
C ARG A 361 7.72 6.67 -16.21
N ARG A 362 7.89 7.96 -15.92
CA ARG A 362 7.73 8.51 -14.57
C ARG A 362 6.25 8.61 -14.22
N PHE A 363 5.95 9.03 -12.99
CA PHE A 363 4.59 9.45 -12.64
C PHE A 363 4.18 10.63 -13.51
N ALA A 364 2.95 10.60 -14.00
CA ALA A 364 2.35 11.64 -14.83
C ALA A 364 2.02 12.88 -14.00
N SER A 365 1.54 12.69 -12.76
CA SER A 365 1.09 13.77 -11.89
C SER A 365 1.47 13.54 -10.41
N ALA A 366 1.42 14.61 -9.62
CA ALA A 366 1.60 14.54 -8.17
C ALA A 366 0.52 13.69 -7.48
N ILE A 367 -0.72 13.69 -8.00
CA ILE A 367 -1.83 12.87 -7.49
C ILE A 367 -1.50 11.39 -7.66
N GLU A 368 -1.12 10.98 -8.87
CA GLU A 368 -0.78 9.59 -9.18
C GLU A 368 0.36 9.08 -8.26
N MET A 369 1.42 9.88 -8.12
CA MET A 369 2.53 9.53 -7.23
C MET A 369 2.07 9.43 -5.77
N SER A 370 1.15 10.30 -5.34
CA SER A 370 0.62 10.33 -3.97
C SER A 370 -0.22 9.09 -3.65
N GLU A 371 -1.08 8.65 -4.57
CA GLU A 371 -1.86 7.43 -4.42
C GLU A 371 -0.96 6.19 -4.24
N GLN A 372 0.05 6.06 -5.10
CA GLN A 372 1.02 4.97 -5.00
C GLN A 372 1.84 5.06 -3.71
N LEU A 373 2.26 6.26 -3.31
CA LEU A 373 2.99 6.51 -2.07
C LEU A 373 2.19 6.08 -0.84
N LEU A 374 0.91 6.45 -0.78
CA LEU A 374 0.03 6.03 0.31
C LEU A 374 -0.19 4.51 0.30
N GLY A 375 -0.27 3.88 -0.87
CA GLY A 375 -0.32 2.43 -1.01
C GLY A 375 0.90 1.73 -0.40
N VAL A 376 2.10 2.26 -0.67
CA VAL A 376 3.37 1.80 -0.07
C VAL A 376 3.39 2.04 1.44
N LEU A 377 2.95 3.21 1.89
CA LEU A 377 2.90 3.55 3.32
C LEU A 377 2.01 2.57 4.09
N ARG A 378 0.81 2.26 3.57
CA ARG A 378 -0.08 1.27 4.18
C ARG A 378 0.57 -0.10 4.26
N GLU A 379 1.30 -0.54 3.23
CA GLU A 379 2.02 -1.82 3.27
C GLU A 379 3.13 -1.86 4.32
N ILE A 380 3.87 -0.76 4.49
CA ILE A 380 4.86 -0.64 5.55
C ILE A 380 4.19 -0.72 6.91
N LEU A 381 3.12 0.05 7.14
CA LEU A 381 2.38 0.08 8.40
C LEU A 381 1.67 -1.24 8.74
N ALA A 382 1.25 -2.01 7.73
CA ALA A 382 0.52 -3.27 7.87
C ALA A 382 1.30 -4.38 8.60
N GLY A 383 2.61 -4.21 8.82
CA GLY A 383 3.42 -5.12 9.64
C GLY A 383 2.97 -5.26 11.10
N GLN A 384 2.04 -4.42 11.58
CA GLN A 384 1.45 -4.48 12.92
C GLN A 384 -0.07 -4.73 12.86
N PRO A 385 -0.61 -5.81 13.49
CA PRO A 385 -2.03 -6.16 13.41
C PRO A 385 -3.00 -5.07 13.87
N ASP A 386 -2.62 -4.29 14.88
CA ASP A 386 -3.37 -3.15 15.44
C ASP A 386 -3.34 -1.90 14.55
N ARG A 387 -2.48 -1.89 13.51
CA ARG A 387 -2.35 -0.80 12.54
C ARG A 387 -2.84 -1.16 11.14
N ARG A 388 -3.50 -2.32 10.97
CA ARG A 388 -4.12 -2.69 9.70
C ARG A 388 -5.21 -1.67 9.35
N GLN A 389 -4.97 -0.89 8.32
CA GLN A 389 -5.94 0.04 7.75
C GLN A 389 -6.33 -0.43 6.35
N PRO A 390 -7.35 -1.32 6.23
CA PRO A 390 -7.81 -1.78 4.93
C PRO A 390 -8.47 -0.61 4.22
N GLU A 391 -7.91 -0.21 3.07
CA GLU A 391 -8.52 0.74 2.17
C GLU A 391 -8.67 0.10 0.78
N PRO A 392 -9.81 0.31 0.10
CA PRO A 392 -10.03 -0.27 -1.21
C PRO A 392 -8.92 0.10 -2.19
N ILE A 393 -8.63 -0.86 -3.06
CA ILE A 393 -7.74 -0.70 -4.20
C ILE A 393 -8.23 0.47 -5.09
N SER A 394 -7.34 1.42 -5.39
CA SER A 394 -7.66 2.60 -6.21
C SER A 394 -7.75 2.25 -7.69
N LEU A 395 -6.81 1.47 -8.22
CA LEU A 395 -6.67 1.24 -9.67
C LEU A 395 -7.36 -0.01 -10.22
N PHE A 396 -7.86 -0.88 -9.35
CA PHE A 396 -8.60 -2.10 -9.71
C PHE A 396 -9.99 -2.10 -9.10
N GLN A 397 -10.90 -2.80 -9.76
CA GLN A 397 -12.20 -3.15 -9.21
C GLN A 397 -12.03 -4.17 -8.07
N PRO A 398 -12.88 -4.16 -7.03
CA PRO A 398 -12.89 -5.23 -6.03
C PRO A 398 -13.12 -6.57 -6.73
N SER A 399 -12.16 -7.51 -6.67
CA SER A 399 -12.37 -8.83 -7.26
C SER A 399 -13.45 -9.56 -6.47
N ALA A 400 -14.37 -10.23 -7.16
CA ALA A 400 -15.41 -11.05 -6.56
C ALA A 400 -14.99 -12.50 -6.29
N GLN A 401 -13.91 -12.94 -6.94
CA GLN A 401 -13.57 -14.33 -7.10
C GLN A 401 -12.48 -14.74 -6.12
N LEU A 402 -12.71 -15.86 -5.44
CA LEU A 402 -11.69 -16.52 -4.64
C LEU A 402 -10.77 -17.30 -5.58
N LEU A 403 -9.45 -17.09 -5.48
CA LEU A 403 -8.45 -17.86 -6.21
C LEU A 403 -8.15 -19.16 -5.45
N ASP A 404 -9.10 -20.08 -5.55
CA ASP A 404 -9.08 -21.42 -4.95
C ASP A 404 -9.64 -22.42 -5.96
N ALA A 405 -8.92 -23.52 -6.18
CA ALA A 405 -9.40 -24.57 -7.10
C ALA A 405 -10.45 -25.47 -6.44
N SER A 406 -10.27 -25.75 -5.15
CA SER A 406 -11.12 -26.71 -4.47
C SER A 406 -11.08 -26.63 -2.96
N LEU A 407 -10.06 -26.08 -2.30
CA LEU A 407 -9.83 -26.24 -0.87
C LEU A 407 -11.00 -25.74 -0.02
N GLY A 408 -11.60 -24.61 -0.40
CA GLY A 408 -12.74 -23.99 0.27
C GLY A 408 -14.11 -24.57 -0.13
N LEU A 409 -14.15 -25.51 -1.07
CA LEU A 409 -15.37 -26.17 -1.49
C LEU A 409 -15.64 -27.41 -0.64
N VAL A 410 -16.92 -27.72 -0.43
CA VAL A 410 -17.32 -29.04 0.09
C VAL A 410 -16.98 -30.10 -0.95
N PRO A 411 -16.39 -31.25 -0.59
CA PRO A 411 -16.02 -32.27 -1.56
C PRO A 411 -17.23 -32.65 -2.44
N PRO A 412 -17.08 -32.67 -3.77
CA PRO A 412 -18.17 -33.03 -4.66
C PRO A 412 -18.47 -34.53 -4.50
N LEU A 413 -19.70 -34.94 -4.80
CA LEU A 413 -20.15 -36.33 -4.61
C LEU A 413 -19.29 -37.34 -5.38
N VAL A 414 -18.70 -36.92 -6.50
CA VAL A 414 -17.78 -37.73 -7.32
C VAL A 414 -16.55 -38.20 -6.54
N ALA A 415 -16.17 -37.53 -5.43
CA ALA A 415 -15.06 -37.94 -4.59
C ALA A 415 -15.23 -39.35 -4.00
N TRP A 416 -16.47 -39.83 -3.83
CA TRP A 416 -16.77 -41.16 -3.31
C TRP A 416 -17.07 -42.20 -4.40
N LEU A 417 -17.05 -41.81 -5.68
CA LEU A 417 -17.38 -42.70 -6.81
C LEU A 417 -16.15 -43.40 -7.41
N GLY A 418 -14.93 -42.95 -7.08
CA GLY A 418 -13.68 -43.54 -7.54
C GLY A 418 -13.31 -44.85 -6.83
N ALA A 419 -12.43 -45.65 -7.46
CA ALA A 419 -12.01 -46.98 -7.01
C ALA A 419 -10.85 -47.00 -5.98
N GLY A 420 -10.56 -45.88 -5.30
CA GLY A 420 -9.40 -45.75 -4.39
C GLY A 420 -9.76 -45.41 -2.94
N ASP A 421 -8.94 -45.90 -2.02
CA ASP A 421 -8.86 -45.49 -0.60
C ASP A 421 -8.34 -44.04 -0.48
N SER A 422 -8.81 -43.33 0.56
CA SER A 422 -8.38 -42.02 1.07
C SER A 422 -7.40 -41.25 0.18
N THR A 423 -7.92 -40.44 -0.75
CA THR A 423 -7.09 -39.51 -1.53
C THR A 423 -6.44 -38.48 -0.61
N VAL A 424 -5.15 -38.18 -0.86
CA VAL A 424 -4.48 -37.03 -0.26
C VAL A 424 -5.28 -35.77 -0.64
N LEU A 425 -5.48 -34.87 0.32
CA LEU A 425 -6.18 -33.61 0.08
C LEU A 425 -5.49 -32.85 -1.05
N ASP A 426 -6.26 -32.47 -2.06
CA ASP A 426 -5.86 -31.49 -3.06
C ASP A 426 -5.57 -30.15 -2.35
N ASP A 427 -4.39 -29.60 -2.58
CA ASP A 427 -3.99 -28.32 -1.97
C ASP A 427 -4.88 -27.16 -2.46
N GLY A 428 -5.60 -27.34 -3.56
CA GLY A 428 -6.52 -26.35 -4.11
C GLY A 428 -5.79 -25.22 -4.84
N LEU A 429 -4.58 -25.48 -5.37
CA LEU A 429 -3.90 -24.55 -6.25
C LEU A 429 -4.70 -24.36 -7.56
N PRO A 430 -5.27 -23.16 -7.82
CA PRO A 430 -6.08 -22.93 -9.02
C PRO A 430 -5.27 -23.10 -10.31
N THR A 431 -5.96 -23.43 -11.41
CA THR A 431 -5.29 -23.48 -12.72
C THR A 431 -4.86 -22.08 -13.17
N SER A 432 -3.88 -22.01 -14.06
CA SER A 432 -3.41 -20.72 -14.58
C SER A 432 -4.51 -19.94 -15.31
N VAL A 433 -5.44 -20.65 -15.96
CA VAL A 433 -6.63 -20.08 -16.62
C VAL A 433 -7.59 -19.50 -15.59
N ASP A 434 -7.91 -20.23 -14.52
CA ASP A 434 -8.78 -19.73 -13.44
C ASP A 434 -8.21 -18.46 -12.81
N VAL A 435 -6.88 -18.42 -12.62
CA VAL A 435 -6.20 -17.23 -12.11
C VAL A 435 -6.23 -16.08 -13.11
N ALA A 436 -6.01 -16.34 -14.40
CA ALA A 436 -6.10 -15.30 -15.44
C ALA A 436 -7.49 -14.63 -15.46
N LEU A 437 -8.54 -15.39 -15.22
CA LEU A 437 -9.92 -14.88 -15.18
C LEU A 437 -10.30 -14.25 -13.84
N GLY A 438 -9.75 -14.75 -12.73
CA GLY A 438 -10.12 -14.33 -11.37
C GLY A 438 -9.27 -13.21 -10.75
N LEU A 439 -8.14 -12.86 -11.38
CA LEU A 439 -7.33 -11.73 -10.93
C LEU A 439 -8.11 -10.39 -11.03
N PRO A 440 -7.81 -9.40 -10.18
CA PRO A 440 -8.51 -8.12 -10.17
C PRO A 440 -8.52 -7.42 -11.53
N VAL A 441 -9.63 -6.76 -11.86
CA VAL A 441 -9.83 -6.07 -13.14
C VAL A 441 -9.40 -4.61 -13.00
N PRO A 442 -8.50 -4.09 -13.85
CA PRO A 442 -8.16 -2.66 -13.85
C PRO A 442 -9.41 -1.81 -14.02
N ARG A 443 -9.46 -0.66 -13.34
CA ARG A 443 -10.51 0.33 -13.61
C ARG A 443 -10.26 0.97 -14.98
N PRO A 444 -11.32 1.26 -15.74
CA PRO A 444 -11.18 2.05 -16.96
C PRO A 444 -10.60 3.42 -16.67
N ASP A 445 -9.83 3.95 -17.62
CA ASP A 445 -9.32 5.32 -17.59
C ASP A 445 -10.52 6.29 -17.60
N PRO A 446 -10.63 7.19 -16.62
CA PRO A 446 -11.72 8.17 -16.60
C PRO A 446 -11.66 9.15 -17.78
N ASP A 447 -10.51 9.32 -18.42
CA ASP A 447 -10.31 10.23 -19.55
C ASP A 447 -10.49 9.53 -20.92
N ASP A 448 -10.71 8.20 -20.96
CA ASP A 448 -10.92 7.48 -22.24
C ASP A 448 -12.25 7.88 -22.91
N PRO A 449 -12.24 8.16 -24.23
CA PRO A 449 -13.44 8.62 -24.93
C PRO A 449 -14.61 7.63 -24.88
N ALA A 450 -14.36 6.34 -24.69
CA ALA A 450 -15.39 5.31 -24.60
C ALA A 450 -15.87 5.03 -23.17
N VAL A 451 -15.28 5.64 -22.13
CA VAL A 451 -15.57 5.28 -20.73
C VAL A 451 -17.06 5.40 -20.37
N ASN A 452 -17.74 6.43 -20.88
CA ASN A 452 -19.16 6.63 -20.63
C ASN A 452 -20.03 5.60 -21.35
N VAL A 453 -19.65 5.20 -22.56
CA VAL A 453 -20.38 4.16 -23.33
C VAL A 453 -20.19 2.80 -22.65
N LEU A 454 -18.97 2.46 -22.25
CA LEU A 454 -18.66 1.21 -21.54
C LEU A 454 -19.45 1.06 -20.24
N ARG A 455 -19.74 2.16 -19.53
CA ARG A 455 -20.59 2.14 -18.33
C ARG A 455 -22.06 1.82 -18.60
N THR A 456 -22.52 1.99 -19.84
CA THR A 456 -23.91 1.70 -20.24
C THR A 456 -24.10 0.32 -20.84
N VAL A 457 -23.00 -0.38 -21.16
CA VAL A 457 -23.06 -1.74 -21.69
C VAL A 457 -23.49 -2.70 -20.58
N ASP A 458 -24.66 -3.28 -20.73
CA ASP A 458 -25.20 -4.31 -19.84
C ASP A 458 -25.15 -5.67 -20.55
N ALA A 459 -24.09 -6.43 -20.28
CA ALA A 459 -23.84 -7.72 -20.92
C ALA A 459 -23.90 -8.85 -19.88
N SER A 460 -24.70 -9.88 -20.17
CA SER A 460 -24.86 -11.05 -19.28
C SER A 460 -23.67 -12.00 -19.29
N ASP A 461 -22.91 -12.03 -20.39
CA ASP A 461 -21.73 -12.87 -20.57
C ASP A 461 -20.74 -12.25 -21.58
N ALA A 462 -19.60 -12.91 -21.78
CA ALA A 462 -18.54 -12.45 -22.65
C ALA A 462 -18.95 -12.38 -24.14
N GLN A 463 -19.83 -13.28 -24.60
CA GLN A 463 -20.29 -13.29 -25.98
C GLN A 463 -21.26 -12.13 -26.26
N ALA A 464 -22.18 -11.87 -25.32
CA ALA A 464 -23.06 -10.71 -25.35
C ALA A 464 -22.25 -9.42 -25.31
N LEU A 465 -21.22 -9.34 -24.45
CA LEU A 465 -20.33 -8.18 -24.36
C LEU A 465 -19.64 -7.89 -25.71
N LEU A 466 -19.11 -8.91 -26.40
CA LEU A 466 -18.53 -8.73 -27.73
C LEU A 466 -19.56 -8.23 -28.76
N GLY A 467 -20.80 -8.70 -28.67
CA GLY A 467 -21.90 -8.23 -29.52
C GLY A 467 -22.20 -6.74 -29.32
N GLU A 468 -22.33 -6.31 -28.08
CA GLU A 468 -22.54 -4.89 -27.73
C GLU A 468 -21.35 -4.02 -28.14
N LEU A 469 -20.12 -4.47 -27.85
CA LEU A 469 -18.90 -3.74 -28.23
C LEU A 469 -18.71 -3.66 -29.75
N ALA A 470 -19.28 -4.57 -30.54
CA ALA A 470 -19.23 -4.49 -32.00
C ALA A 470 -20.11 -3.36 -32.57
N MET A 471 -21.11 -2.91 -31.80
CA MET A 471 -21.99 -1.80 -32.17
C MET A 471 -21.43 -0.43 -31.77
N VAL A 472 -20.37 -0.39 -30.96
CA VAL A 472 -19.71 0.85 -30.54
C VAL A 472 -18.82 1.36 -31.66
N GLU A 473 -19.16 2.52 -32.21
CA GLU A 473 -18.41 3.14 -33.33
C GLU A 473 -17.06 3.73 -32.90
N GLN A 474 -16.90 4.05 -31.62
CA GLN A 474 -15.65 4.60 -31.11
C GLN A 474 -14.55 3.54 -31.11
N THR A 475 -13.33 3.93 -31.47
CA THR A 475 -12.14 3.11 -31.25
C THR A 475 -11.36 3.71 -30.09
N SER A 476 -11.11 2.93 -29.04
CA SER A 476 -10.33 3.37 -27.88
C SER A 476 -9.58 2.22 -27.23
N VAL A 477 -8.60 2.56 -26.39
CA VAL A 477 -7.80 1.57 -25.64
C VAL A 477 -8.73 0.76 -24.73
N GLU A 478 -9.67 1.40 -24.03
CA GLU A 478 -10.59 0.70 -23.13
C GLU A 478 -11.53 -0.29 -23.83
N ILE A 479 -11.97 0.01 -25.05
CA ILE A 479 -12.78 -0.92 -25.85
C ILE A 479 -11.95 -2.15 -26.20
N GLU A 480 -10.72 -1.98 -26.66
CA GLU A 480 -9.86 -3.09 -27.03
C GLU A 480 -9.42 -3.94 -25.82
N LEU A 481 -9.17 -3.31 -24.66
CA LEU A 481 -8.93 -4.04 -23.41
C LEU A 481 -10.17 -4.83 -22.97
N SER A 482 -11.37 -4.26 -23.13
CA SER A 482 -12.63 -4.96 -22.86
C SER A 482 -12.84 -6.16 -23.79
N ARG A 483 -12.55 -6.01 -25.09
CA ARG A 483 -12.56 -7.10 -26.08
C ARG A 483 -11.55 -8.19 -25.73
N CYS A 484 -10.32 -7.80 -25.37
CA CYS A 484 -9.27 -8.73 -24.95
C CYS A 484 -9.75 -9.63 -23.80
N ARG A 485 -10.34 -9.04 -22.75
CA ARG A 485 -10.87 -9.79 -21.61
C ARG A 485 -12.06 -10.67 -21.96
N ALA A 486 -12.95 -10.21 -22.84
CA ALA A 486 -14.09 -11.00 -23.29
C ALA A 486 -13.65 -12.23 -24.10
N HIS A 487 -12.70 -12.07 -25.03
CA HIS A 487 -12.11 -13.20 -25.77
C HIS A 487 -11.34 -14.16 -24.87
N LEU A 488 -10.62 -13.65 -23.87
CA LEU A 488 -9.96 -14.46 -22.85
C LEU A 488 -10.97 -15.35 -22.09
N ALA A 489 -12.12 -14.80 -21.70
CA ALA A 489 -13.19 -15.55 -21.03
C ALA A 489 -13.84 -16.62 -21.93
N LEU A 490 -13.78 -16.45 -23.26
CA LEU A 490 -14.24 -17.44 -24.24
C LEU A 490 -13.15 -18.46 -24.64
N ALA A 491 -11.98 -18.40 -23.99
CA ALA A 491 -10.79 -19.20 -24.33
C ALA A 491 -10.29 -19.02 -25.78
N ASP A 492 -10.54 -17.85 -26.38
CA ASP A 492 -10.03 -17.46 -27.70
C ASP A 492 -8.79 -16.57 -27.55
N LEU A 493 -7.63 -17.20 -27.36
CA LEU A 493 -6.37 -16.50 -27.10
C LEU A 493 -5.85 -15.71 -28.31
N ASP A 494 -6.16 -16.16 -29.54
CA ASP A 494 -5.72 -15.48 -30.76
C ASP A 494 -6.46 -14.15 -30.93
N ALA A 495 -7.79 -14.16 -30.74
CA ALA A 495 -8.59 -12.94 -30.78
C ALA A 495 -8.24 -12.01 -29.60
N ALA A 496 -8.03 -12.56 -28.41
CA ALA A 496 -7.63 -11.77 -27.24
C ALA A 496 -6.27 -11.08 -27.44
N THR A 497 -5.30 -11.77 -28.04
CA THR A 497 -3.98 -11.22 -28.39
C THR A 497 -4.09 -10.15 -29.47
N SER A 498 -4.97 -10.36 -30.45
CA SER A 498 -5.23 -9.38 -31.52
C SER A 498 -5.82 -8.09 -30.97
N ALA A 499 -6.81 -8.18 -30.08
CA ALA A 499 -7.40 -7.03 -29.40
C ALA A 499 -6.36 -6.27 -28.55
N LEU A 500 -5.53 -6.99 -27.79
CA LEU A 500 -4.44 -6.35 -27.03
C LEU A 500 -3.43 -5.64 -27.94
N SER A 501 -3.06 -6.25 -29.07
CA SER A 501 -2.17 -5.63 -30.05
C SER A 501 -2.79 -4.36 -30.65
N ALA A 502 -4.10 -4.36 -30.89
CA ALA A 502 -4.82 -3.17 -31.34
C ALA A 502 -4.75 -2.06 -30.29
N ALA A 503 -5.01 -2.37 -29.02
CA ALA A 503 -4.91 -1.43 -27.90
C ALA A 503 -3.54 -0.75 -27.83
N GLU A 504 -2.46 -1.52 -28.03
CA GLU A 504 -1.08 -1.00 -28.04
C GLU A 504 -0.78 -0.01 -29.16
N THR A 505 -1.46 -0.14 -30.30
CA THR A 505 -1.25 0.74 -31.47
C THR A 505 -2.10 2.00 -31.43
N LEU A 506 -3.12 2.05 -30.57
CA LEU A 506 -3.98 3.22 -30.44
C LEU A 506 -3.25 4.30 -29.63
N PRO A 507 -3.39 5.58 -30.03
CA PRO A 507 -2.94 6.67 -29.18
C PRO A 507 -3.77 6.65 -27.90
N GLY A 508 -3.14 6.36 -26.77
CA GLY A 508 -3.77 6.49 -25.46
C GLY A 508 -4.16 7.96 -25.17
N THR A 509 -5.03 8.12 -24.17
CA THR A 509 -5.38 9.41 -23.53
C THR A 509 -4.16 10.13 -22.97
N HIS A 510 -3.21 9.36 -22.44
CA HIS A 510 -1.95 9.85 -21.93
C HIS A 510 -0.81 9.47 -22.89
N PRO A 511 0.18 10.35 -23.11
CA PRO A 511 1.38 10.05 -23.91
C PRO A 511 2.33 9.05 -23.24
N ASP A 512 1.91 8.40 -22.15
CA ASP A 512 2.71 7.57 -21.28
C ASP A 512 2.49 6.09 -21.55
N VAL A 513 3.43 5.26 -21.08
CA VAL A 513 3.32 3.81 -21.20
C VAL A 513 2.22 3.28 -20.28
N ASP A 514 1.15 2.75 -20.86
CA ASP A 514 0.03 2.18 -20.11
C ASP A 514 0.39 0.81 -19.50
N TRP A 515 0.47 0.75 -18.16
CA TRP A 515 0.76 -0.46 -17.41
C TRP A 515 -0.30 -1.56 -17.62
N ARG A 516 -1.54 -1.20 -18.00
CA ARG A 516 -2.63 -2.14 -18.24
C ARG A 516 -2.33 -3.04 -19.42
N ILE A 517 -1.56 -2.58 -20.39
CA ILE A 517 -1.07 -3.43 -21.48
C ILE A 517 -0.23 -4.58 -20.92
N ALA A 518 0.75 -4.28 -20.06
CA ALA A 518 1.58 -5.31 -19.43
C ALA A 518 0.72 -6.24 -18.54
N TRP A 519 -0.26 -5.70 -17.82
CA TRP A 519 -1.21 -6.51 -17.05
C TRP A 519 -1.94 -7.54 -17.93
N HIS A 520 -2.53 -7.11 -19.05
CA HIS A 520 -3.24 -8.00 -19.96
C HIS A 520 -2.30 -8.99 -20.66
N ARG A 521 -1.07 -8.60 -21.02
CA ARG A 521 -0.05 -9.56 -21.50
C ARG A 521 0.24 -10.65 -20.45
N GLY A 522 0.25 -10.28 -19.18
CA GLY A 522 0.36 -11.23 -18.06
C GLY A 522 -0.80 -12.20 -17.99
N LEU A 523 -2.05 -11.72 -18.14
CA LEU A 523 -3.24 -12.57 -18.15
C LEU A 523 -3.24 -13.55 -19.34
N LEU A 524 -2.90 -13.08 -20.54
CA LEU A 524 -2.81 -13.95 -21.73
C LEU A 524 -1.71 -15.01 -21.56
N ALA A 525 -0.57 -14.64 -20.97
CA ALA A 525 0.50 -15.59 -20.68
C ALA A 525 0.08 -16.64 -19.63
N LEU A 526 -0.72 -16.26 -18.61
CA LEU A 526 -1.29 -17.23 -17.66
C LEU A 526 -2.26 -18.19 -18.34
N ALA A 527 -3.16 -17.68 -19.18
CA ALA A 527 -4.13 -18.53 -19.87
C ALA A 527 -3.48 -19.49 -20.88
N ASP A 528 -2.28 -19.16 -21.35
CA ASP A 528 -1.41 -20.00 -22.18
C ASP A 528 -0.38 -20.83 -21.36
N ASP A 529 -0.56 -20.91 -20.03
CA ASP A 529 0.30 -21.62 -19.05
C ASP A 529 1.79 -21.23 -19.09
N ARG A 530 2.12 -20.04 -19.60
CA ARG A 530 3.48 -19.46 -19.63
C ARG A 530 3.76 -18.64 -18.37
N ILE A 531 3.88 -19.32 -17.24
CA ILE A 531 4.01 -18.73 -15.90
C ILE A 531 5.19 -17.75 -15.80
N ASP A 532 6.35 -18.09 -16.34
CA ASP A 532 7.54 -17.23 -16.27
C ASP A 532 7.35 -15.91 -17.03
N VAL A 533 6.65 -15.98 -18.18
CA VAL A 533 6.34 -14.81 -19.01
C VAL A 533 5.35 -13.94 -18.25
N ALA A 534 4.29 -14.54 -17.70
CA ALA A 534 3.30 -13.84 -16.90
C ALA A 534 3.94 -13.12 -15.70
N GLY A 535 4.78 -13.82 -14.94
CA GLY A 535 5.49 -13.26 -13.80
C GLY A 535 6.34 -12.04 -14.16
N ARG A 536 7.03 -12.05 -15.32
CA ARG A 536 7.78 -10.87 -15.80
C ARG A 536 6.85 -9.70 -16.15
N GLN A 537 5.69 -9.96 -16.76
CA GLN A 537 4.74 -8.90 -17.09
C GLN A 537 4.13 -8.29 -15.81
N PHE A 538 3.73 -9.11 -14.84
CA PHE A 538 3.24 -8.59 -13.56
C PHE A 538 4.32 -7.87 -12.75
N ASP A 539 5.59 -8.23 -12.89
CA ASP A 539 6.70 -7.50 -12.26
C ASP A 539 6.92 -6.11 -12.88
N VAL A 540 6.71 -5.97 -14.20
CA VAL A 540 6.65 -4.66 -14.88
C VAL A 540 5.53 -3.82 -14.29
N VAL A 541 4.32 -4.39 -14.19
CA VAL A 541 3.17 -3.69 -13.59
C VAL A 541 3.47 -3.30 -12.15
N TYR A 542 4.08 -4.17 -11.35
CA TYR A 542 4.47 -3.84 -9.98
C TYR A 542 5.52 -2.71 -9.92
N GLY A 543 6.41 -2.61 -10.91
CA GLY A 543 7.33 -1.48 -11.07
C GLY A 543 6.65 -0.16 -11.45
N ASP A 544 5.48 -0.22 -12.09
CA ASP A 544 4.72 0.95 -12.50
C ASP A 544 3.72 1.38 -11.40
N ILE A 545 3.04 0.46 -10.74
CA ILE A 545 2.06 0.73 -9.67
C ILE A 545 2.44 0.03 -8.35
N PRO A 546 3.53 0.46 -7.69
CA PRO A 546 4.09 -0.24 -6.53
C PRO A 546 3.23 -0.18 -5.26
N GLY A 547 2.26 0.72 -5.18
CA GLY A 547 1.33 0.83 -4.06
C GLY A 547 0.18 -0.17 -4.10
N GLU A 548 0.01 -0.87 -5.23
CA GLU A 548 -1.12 -1.76 -5.48
C GLU A 548 -0.85 -3.22 -5.05
N VAL A 549 -1.92 -3.90 -4.61
CA VAL A 549 -1.86 -5.31 -4.16
C VAL A 549 -2.07 -6.32 -5.29
N ALA A 550 -2.79 -5.95 -6.34
CA ALA A 550 -3.14 -6.86 -7.43
C ALA A 550 -1.91 -7.45 -8.15
N PRO A 551 -0.85 -6.68 -8.48
CA PRO A 551 0.38 -7.24 -9.05
C PRO A 551 1.08 -8.21 -8.10
N LYS A 552 1.05 -7.94 -6.79
CA LYS A 552 1.67 -8.80 -5.77
C LYS A 552 0.92 -10.11 -5.64
N LEU A 553 -0.42 -10.08 -5.69
CA LEU A 553 -1.23 -11.31 -5.69
C LEU A 553 -0.91 -12.19 -6.92
N ALA A 554 -0.82 -11.59 -8.10
CA ALA A 554 -0.46 -12.30 -9.33
C ALA A 554 0.96 -12.87 -9.27
N LEU A 555 1.93 -12.09 -8.77
CA LEU A 555 3.31 -12.53 -8.55
C LEU A 555 3.43 -13.63 -7.49
N GLY A 556 2.58 -13.60 -6.45
CA GLY A 556 2.46 -14.65 -5.45
C GLY A 556 2.08 -15.98 -6.09
N TYR A 557 1.06 -15.98 -6.96
CA TYR A 557 0.67 -17.17 -7.72
C TYR A 557 1.77 -17.64 -8.68
N CYS A 558 2.39 -16.74 -9.45
CA CYS A 558 3.48 -17.12 -10.34
C CYS A 558 4.67 -17.75 -9.58
N ALA A 559 4.98 -17.24 -8.39
CA ALA A 559 6.04 -17.79 -7.54
C ALA A 559 5.66 -19.15 -6.96
N GLU A 560 4.43 -19.32 -6.45
CA GLU A 560 3.91 -20.60 -5.94
C GLU A 560 3.94 -21.67 -7.05
N ARG A 561 3.41 -21.34 -8.23
CA ARG A 561 3.39 -22.23 -9.40
C ARG A 561 4.80 -22.54 -9.93
N GLY A 562 5.73 -21.61 -9.75
CA GLY A 562 7.15 -21.78 -10.10
C GLY A 562 7.99 -22.51 -9.05
N GLY A 563 7.42 -22.86 -7.88
CA GLY A 563 8.10 -23.56 -6.79
C GLY A 563 9.01 -22.68 -5.91
N ASP A 564 8.84 -21.35 -5.95
CA ASP A 564 9.53 -20.40 -5.06
C ASP A 564 8.62 -20.01 -3.89
N ASP A 565 8.44 -20.95 -2.96
CA ASP A 565 7.56 -20.81 -1.80
C ASP A 565 7.90 -19.60 -0.93
N ALA A 566 9.21 -19.29 -0.79
CA ALA A 566 9.67 -18.15 0.00
C ALA A 566 9.21 -16.83 -0.62
N ARG A 567 9.33 -16.69 -1.94
CA ARG A 567 8.85 -15.51 -2.65
C ARG A 567 7.33 -15.44 -2.69
N ALA A 568 6.65 -16.57 -2.89
CA ALA A 568 5.19 -16.65 -2.85
C ALA A 568 4.64 -16.20 -1.49
N ALA A 569 5.21 -16.71 -0.39
CA ALA A 569 4.83 -16.34 0.98
C ALA A 569 4.98 -14.84 1.22
N ARG A 570 6.09 -14.23 0.74
CA ARG A 570 6.31 -12.77 0.87
C ARG A 570 5.24 -11.96 0.17
N TYR A 571 4.84 -12.35 -1.04
CA TYR A 571 3.79 -11.66 -1.78
C TYR A 571 2.41 -11.84 -1.15
N TYR A 572 2.01 -13.07 -0.84
CA TYR A 572 0.71 -13.33 -0.22
C TYR A 572 0.59 -12.69 1.16
N ALA A 573 1.65 -12.73 1.98
CA ALA A 573 1.66 -12.07 3.29
C ALA A 573 1.46 -10.55 3.15
N ALA A 574 2.12 -9.91 2.18
CA ALA A 574 1.98 -8.47 1.98
C ALA A 574 0.56 -8.08 1.55
N VAL A 575 -0.07 -8.88 0.68
CA VAL A 575 -1.48 -8.68 0.29
C VAL A 575 -2.40 -8.89 1.50
N TRP A 576 -2.21 -9.99 2.24
CA TRP A 576 -3.05 -10.37 3.38
C TRP A 576 -2.98 -9.37 4.54
N LEU A 577 -1.78 -8.90 4.87
CA LEU A 577 -1.58 -7.93 5.95
C LEU A 577 -2.22 -6.58 5.63
N ARG A 578 -2.21 -6.17 4.35
CA ARG A 578 -2.78 -4.90 3.91
C ARG A 578 -4.30 -4.94 3.82
N ASP A 579 -4.87 -6.04 3.34
CA ASP A 579 -6.32 -6.21 3.19
C ASP A 579 -6.79 -7.63 3.55
N PRO A 580 -7.36 -7.84 4.75
CA PRO A 580 -7.86 -9.13 5.18
C PRO A 580 -9.16 -9.54 4.46
N PHE A 581 -9.72 -8.71 3.56
CA PHE A 581 -10.82 -9.12 2.69
C PHE A 581 -10.33 -9.79 1.40
N GLN A 582 -9.03 -9.72 1.10
CA GLN A 582 -8.43 -10.41 -0.03
C GLN A 582 -8.12 -11.89 0.30
N ALA A 583 -9.18 -12.67 0.52
CA ALA A 583 -9.10 -14.07 0.96
C ALA A 583 -8.23 -14.96 0.07
N SER A 584 -8.09 -14.66 -1.23
CA SER A 584 -7.19 -15.37 -2.14
C SER A 584 -5.73 -15.41 -1.65
N ALA A 585 -5.27 -14.38 -0.94
CA ALA A 585 -3.95 -14.36 -0.33
C ALA A 585 -3.85 -15.26 0.90
N ALA A 586 -4.90 -15.30 1.74
CA ALA A 586 -4.98 -16.23 2.87
C ALA A 586 -4.97 -17.69 2.40
N PHE A 587 -5.70 -18.01 1.32
CA PHE A 587 -5.69 -19.35 0.73
C PHE A 587 -4.31 -19.71 0.16
N GLY A 588 -3.63 -18.78 -0.53
CA GLY A 588 -2.24 -18.99 -0.96
C GLY A 588 -1.28 -19.25 0.21
N LEU A 589 -1.36 -18.47 1.29
CA LEU A 589 -0.58 -18.73 2.51
C LEU A 589 -0.90 -20.09 3.14
N ALA A 590 -2.18 -20.47 3.20
CA ALA A 590 -2.60 -21.76 3.72
C ALA A 590 -2.01 -22.91 2.89
N ARG A 591 -2.01 -22.81 1.56
CA ARG A 591 -1.38 -23.82 0.67
C ARG A 591 0.12 -23.96 0.91
N LEU A 592 0.85 -22.85 1.03
CA LEU A 592 2.28 -22.88 1.36
C LEU A 592 2.54 -23.54 2.72
N ARG A 593 1.65 -23.35 3.71
CA ARG A 593 1.72 -24.05 5.01
C ARG A 593 1.45 -25.54 4.87
N LEU A 594 0.48 -25.93 4.06
CA LEU A 594 0.20 -27.34 3.76
C LEU A 594 1.38 -28.03 3.06
N ALA A 595 2.01 -27.36 2.09
CA ALA A 595 3.23 -27.83 1.42
C ALA A 595 4.39 -28.03 2.42
N ALA A 596 4.50 -27.15 3.42
CA ALA A 596 5.44 -27.28 4.53
C ALA A 596 5.01 -28.26 5.63
N THR A 597 3.92 -29.02 5.43
CA THR A 597 3.32 -29.95 6.39
C THR A 597 2.83 -29.32 7.70
N ASP A 598 2.61 -28.00 7.70
CA ASP A 598 2.15 -27.20 8.85
C ASP A 598 0.61 -27.07 8.84
N ARG A 599 -0.08 -28.14 9.26
CA ARG A 599 -1.55 -28.18 9.33
C ARG A 599 -2.11 -27.09 10.26
N ALA A 600 -1.49 -26.89 11.42
CA ALA A 600 -1.92 -25.91 12.41
C ALA A 600 -1.78 -24.48 11.87
N GLY A 601 -0.67 -24.16 11.20
CA GLY A 601 -0.45 -22.87 10.57
C GLY A 601 -1.42 -22.59 9.42
N ALA A 602 -1.73 -23.60 8.59
CA ALA A 602 -2.74 -23.47 7.53
C ALA A 602 -4.12 -23.11 8.10
N VAL A 603 -4.56 -23.81 9.15
CA VAL A 603 -5.84 -23.54 9.83
C VAL A 603 -5.84 -22.16 10.49
N ALA A 604 -4.73 -21.75 11.12
CA ALA A 604 -4.62 -20.45 11.75
C ALA A 604 -4.81 -19.30 10.75
N VAL A 605 -4.20 -19.39 9.56
CA VAL A 605 -4.38 -18.38 8.50
C VAL A 605 -5.82 -18.33 8.00
N LEU A 606 -6.46 -19.49 7.79
CA LEU A 606 -7.86 -19.56 7.35
C LEU A 606 -8.82 -18.97 8.40
N ASP A 607 -8.49 -19.11 9.69
CA ASP A 607 -9.27 -18.55 10.80
C ASP A 607 -9.15 -17.03 10.92
N GLU A 608 -8.09 -16.43 10.37
CA GLU A 608 -7.96 -14.97 10.30
C GLU A 608 -8.93 -14.33 9.29
N VAL A 609 -9.57 -15.12 8.41
CA VAL A 609 -10.53 -14.60 7.43
C VAL A 609 -11.75 -14.00 8.14
N PRO A 610 -12.00 -12.68 8.04
CA PRO A 610 -13.05 -12.01 8.80
C PRO A 610 -14.44 -12.58 8.51
N ALA A 611 -15.30 -12.62 9.54
CA ALA A 611 -16.70 -13.08 9.39
C ALA A 611 -17.52 -12.24 8.39
N LEU A 612 -17.13 -10.99 8.16
CA LEU A 612 -17.76 -10.10 7.15
C LEU A 612 -17.28 -10.40 5.72
N SER A 613 -16.25 -11.22 5.54
CA SER A 613 -15.80 -11.63 4.21
C SER A 613 -16.81 -12.58 3.60
N ARG A 614 -17.19 -12.36 2.34
CA ARG A 614 -18.00 -13.31 1.58
C ARG A 614 -17.34 -14.69 1.37
N HIS A 615 -16.04 -14.80 1.65
CA HIS A 615 -15.28 -16.05 1.56
C HIS A 615 -15.05 -16.68 2.93
N HIS A 616 -15.70 -16.17 3.99
CA HIS A 616 -15.57 -16.71 5.34
C HIS A 616 -15.98 -18.20 5.40
N ASP A 617 -17.15 -18.55 4.87
CA ASP A 617 -17.64 -19.94 4.89
C ASP A 617 -16.70 -20.88 4.13
N ALA A 618 -16.18 -20.43 2.98
CA ALA A 618 -15.17 -21.18 2.22
C ALA A 618 -13.91 -21.43 3.05
N ALA A 619 -13.41 -20.42 3.79
CA ALA A 619 -12.25 -20.57 4.66
C ALA A 619 -12.51 -21.55 5.82
N ARG A 620 -13.73 -21.54 6.38
CA ARG A 620 -14.14 -22.45 7.45
C ARG A 620 -14.31 -23.89 6.94
N VAL A 621 -14.84 -24.08 5.74
CA VAL A 621 -14.90 -25.39 5.06
C VAL A 621 -13.47 -25.90 4.79
N ALA A 622 -12.59 -25.04 4.26
CA ALA A 622 -11.18 -25.37 4.06
C ALA A 622 -10.52 -25.84 5.37
N ALA A 623 -10.73 -25.14 6.48
CA ALA A 623 -10.17 -25.52 7.77
C ALA A 623 -10.67 -26.90 8.25
N VAL A 624 -11.97 -27.21 8.06
CA VAL A 624 -12.51 -28.54 8.38
C VAL A 624 -11.82 -29.61 7.53
N ARG A 625 -11.71 -29.40 6.21
CA ARG A 625 -11.09 -30.35 5.30
C ARG A 625 -9.61 -30.57 5.60
N VAL A 626 -8.88 -29.49 5.88
CA VAL A 626 -7.48 -29.54 6.32
C VAL A 626 -7.34 -30.35 7.59
N LEU A 627 -8.32 -30.36 8.51
CA LEU A 627 -8.28 -31.14 9.75
C LEU A 627 -8.83 -32.57 9.61
N SER A 628 -9.58 -32.88 8.54
CA SER A 628 -10.24 -34.18 8.34
C SER A 628 -9.70 -35.02 7.20
N SER A 629 -8.66 -34.57 6.49
CA SER A 629 -8.09 -35.28 5.33
C SER A 629 -6.61 -35.64 5.50
N ARG A 630 -6.13 -36.64 4.75
CA ARG A 630 -4.69 -36.97 4.68
C ARG A 630 -3.95 -35.88 3.93
N LEU A 631 -2.81 -35.45 4.47
CA LEU A 631 -1.86 -34.56 3.81
C LEU A 631 -0.61 -35.37 3.41
N PRO A 632 0.29 -34.82 2.56
CA PRO A 632 1.57 -35.46 2.26
C PRO A 632 2.38 -35.82 3.52
N GLY A 633 2.25 -35.04 4.59
CA GLY A 633 2.88 -35.29 5.89
C GLY A 633 2.20 -36.36 6.77
N GLY A 634 1.06 -36.92 6.35
CA GLY A 634 0.35 -37.98 7.08
C GLY A 634 -1.13 -37.69 7.37
N PRO A 635 -1.84 -38.64 8.03
CA PRO A 635 -3.20 -38.45 8.50
C PRO A 635 -3.28 -37.40 9.64
N PRO A 636 -4.46 -36.80 9.89
CA PRO A 636 -4.66 -35.97 11.07
C PRO A 636 -4.53 -36.79 12.36
N THR A 637 -4.13 -36.14 13.44
CA THR A 637 -4.22 -36.69 14.80
C THR A 637 -5.68 -36.74 15.28
N ALA A 638 -5.96 -37.56 16.30
CA ALA A 638 -7.28 -37.60 16.94
C ALA A 638 -7.72 -36.21 17.45
N ARG A 639 -6.80 -35.40 17.97
CA ARG A 639 -7.07 -34.03 18.43
C ARG A 639 -7.46 -33.10 17.27
N GLU A 640 -6.79 -33.19 16.13
CA GLU A 640 -7.14 -32.41 14.93
C GLU A 640 -8.50 -32.84 14.37
N LEU A 641 -8.80 -34.15 14.37
CA LEU A 641 -10.11 -34.62 13.91
C LEU A 641 -11.24 -34.18 14.86
N ASN A 642 -11.02 -34.15 16.17
CA ASN A 642 -11.98 -33.58 17.12
C ASN A 642 -12.23 -32.08 16.85
N GLN A 643 -11.19 -31.32 16.46
CA GLN A 643 -11.35 -29.93 16.05
C GLN A 643 -12.18 -29.81 14.77
N ALA A 644 -11.99 -30.71 13.79
CA ALA A 644 -12.83 -30.75 12.59
C ALA A 644 -14.32 -30.96 12.95
N VAL A 645 -14.61 -31.91 13.85
CA VAL A 645 -15.97 -32.17 14.35
C VAL A 645 -16.56 -30.91 15.00
N HIS A 646 -15.81 -30.27 15.91
CA HIS A 646 -16.29 -29.07 16.58
C HIS A 646 -16.57 -27.93 15.58
N ARG A 647 -15.67 -27.71 14.62
CA ARG A 647 -15.84 -26.67 13.59
C ARG A 647 -17.04 -26.93 12.69
N LEU A 648 -17.28 -28.19 12.29
CA LEU A 648 -18.43 -28.57 11.48
C LEU A 648 -19.76 -28.22 12.15
N THR A 649 -19.85 -28.33 13.49
CA THR A 649 -21.08 -27.97 14.22
C THR A 649 -21.41 -26.48 14.19
N GLY A 650 -20.40 -25.62 13.98
CA GLY A 650 -20.58 -24.16 13.88
C GLY A 650 -20.75 -23.64 12.44
N LEU A 651 -20.75 -24.52 11.44
CA LEU A 651 -20.92 -24.17 10.03
C LEU A 651 -22.40 -24.15 9.64
N ASP A 652 -22.85 -23.06 9.02
CA ASP A 652 -24.14 -23.00 8.35
C ASP A 652 -24.03 -23.60 6.95
N LEU A 653 -24.49 -24.85 6.82
CA LEU A 653 -24.46 -25.62 5.59
C LEU A 653 -25.82 -26.26 5.38
N ASP A 654 -26.19 -26.43 4.12
CA ASP A 654 -27.30 -27.29 3.72
C ASP A 654 -27.06 -28.74 4.21
N GLY A 655 -28.14 -29.53 4.29
CA GLY A 655 -28.08 -30.90 4.79
C GLY A 655 -27.13 -31.79 3.98
N GLU A 656 -27.13 -31.66 2.66
CA GLU A 656 -26.33 -32.51 1.77
C GLU A 656 -24.83 -32.22 1.89
N SER A 657 -24.47 -30.94 1.95
CA SER A 657 -23.11 -30.46 2.18
C SER A 657 -22.58 -30.87 3.56
N ARG A 658 -23.43 -30.78 4.60
CA ARG A 658 -23.08 -31.27 5.93
C ARG A 658 -22.88 -32.79 5.95
N ASP A 659 -23.71 -33.55 5.26
CA ASP A 659 -23.58 -35.01 5.14
C ASP A 659 -22.26 -35.42 4.48
N ARG A 660 -21.85 -34.70 3.43
CA ARG A 660 -20.59 -34.94 2.71
C ARG A 660 -19.36 -34.71 3.60
N LEU A 661 -19.29 -33.59 4.33
CA LEU A 661 -18.21 -33.34 5.29
C LEU A 661 -18.23 -34.32 6.47
N THR A 662 -19.42 -34.65 6.99
CA THR A 662 -19.60 -35.64 8.06
C THR A 662 -19.07 -37.01 7.63
N THR A 663 -19.35 -37.41 6.39
CA THR A 663 -18.89 -38.69 5.84
C THR A 663 -17.35 -38.73 5.77
N ALA A 664 -16.72 -37.67 5.25
CA ALA A 664 -15.25 -37.57 5.21
C ALA A 664 -14.61 -37.66 6.61
N ILE A 665 -15.19 -36.99 7.62
CA ILE A 665 -14.71 -37.06 9.01
C ILE A 665 -14.84 -38.49 9.56
N ARG A 666 -15.95 -39.19 9.29
CA ARG A 666 -16.19 -40.56 9.75
C ARG A 666 -15.25 -41.57 9.08
N GLU A 667 -14.96 -41.41 7.79
CA GLU A 667 -13.94 -42.20 7.08
C GLU A 667 -12.58 -42.06 7.77
N MET A 668 -12.18 -40.83 8.08
CA MET A 668 -10.91 -40.57 8.75
C MET A 668 -10.88 -41.11 10.20
N ALA A 669 -11.98 -41.00 10.93
CA ALA A 669 -12.10 -41.57 12.28
C ALA A 669 -11.94 -43.10 12.26
N LEU A 670 -12.56 -43.77 11.28
CA LEU A 670 -12.43 -45.22 11.12
C LEU A 670 -10.99 -45.63 10.82
N ASP A 671 -10.29 -44.85 9.99
CA ASP A 671 -8.88 -45.08 9.69
C ASP A 671 -7.98 -44.94 10.94
N LEU A 672 -8.18 -43.90 11.75
CA LEU A 672 -7.43 -43.73 13.01
C LEU A 672 -7.71 -44.85 14.02
N ILE A 673 -8.96 -45.33 14.09
CA ILE A 673 -9.32 -46.45 14.97
C ILE A 673 -8.61 -47.74 14.51
N ARG A 674 -8.53 -47.97 13.19
CA ARG A 674 -7.86 -49.13 12.62
C ARG A 674 -6.34 -49.07 12.75
N SER A 675 -5.74 -47.88 12.71
CA SER A 675 -4.29 -47.71 12.90
C SER A 675 -3.87 -47.78 14.37
N GLY A 676 -4.82 -47.64 15.31
CA GLY A 676 -4.55 -47.62 16.75
C GLY A 676 -4.28 -46.22 17.32
N ASP A 677 -4.44 -45.16 16.52
CA ASP A 677 -4.14 -43.77 16.89
C ASP A 677 -5.36 -42.99 17.39
N ALA A 678 -6.43 -43.71 17.77
CA ALA A 678 -7.73 -43.15 18.14
C ALA A 678 -7.89 -42.81 19.64
N ALA A 679 -6.83 -42.91 20.45
CA ALA A 679 -6.93 -42.83 21.92
C ALA A 679 -7.60 -41.55 22.43
N ASP A 680 -7.37 -40.42 21.75
CA ASP A 680 -7.90 -39.11 22.14
C ASP A 680 -9.19 -38.71 21.39
N LEU A 681 -9.80 -39.61 20.59
CA LEU A 681 -11.03 -39.30 19.87
C LEU A 681 -12.19 -39.09 20.85
N THR A 682 -12.85 -37.93 20.74
CA THR A 682 -14.03 -37.62 21.54
C THR A 682 -15.29 -38.14 20.85
N GLY A 683 -16.19 -38.75 21.63
CA GLY A 683 -17.50 -39.16 21.13
C GLY A 683 -18.45 -37.97 20.88
N GLY A 684 -19.64 -38.27 20.37
CA GLY A 684 -20.70 -37.27 20.18
C GLY A 684 -21.59 -37.56 18.97
N PRO A 685 -22.40 -36.58 18.51
CA PRO A 685 -23.36 -36.80 17.42
C PRO A 685 -22.73 -37.24 16.08
N VAL A 686 -21.50 -36.81 15.82
CA VAL A 686 -20.79 -37.10 14.57
C VAL A 686 -20.11 -38.47 14.60
N LEU A 687 -19.45 -38.82 15.71
CA LEU A 687 -18.61 -40.03 15.83
C LEU A 687 -19.22 -41.15 16.68
N GLY A 688 -20.35 -40.88 17.34
CA GLY A 688 -21.00 -41.78 18.29
C GLY A 688 -20.32 -41.78 19.66
N GLU A 689 -21.00 -42.33 20.67
CA GLU A 689 -20.53 -42.28 22.06
C GLU A 689 -20.60 -43.67 22.72
N PRO A 690 -19.46 -44.30 23.05
CA PRO A 690 -18.08 -43.94 22.66
C PRO A 690 -17.79 -44.22 21.16
N PRO A 691 -16.81 -43.55 20.54
CA PRO A 691 -16.48 -43.68 19.12
C PRO A 691 -15.68 -44.97 18.82
N THR A 692 -16.31 -46.12 19.03
CA THR A 692 -15.70 -47.43 18.74
C THR A 692 -15.76 -47.79 17.26
N GLU A 693 -14.91 -48.72 16.79
CA GLU A 693 -14.93 -49.17 15.39
C GLU A 693 -16.33 -49.59 14.93
N ARG A 694 -17.06 -50.33 15.79
CA ARG A 694 -18.43 -50.77 15.50
C ARG A 694 -19.37 -49.57 15.31
N VAL A 695 -19.35 -48.62 16.23
CA VAL A 695 -20.24 -47.45 16.22
C VAL A 695 -19.95 -46.54 15.02
N VAL A 696 -18.67 -46.26 14.74
CA VAL A 696 -18.28 -45.43 13.59
C VAL A 696 -18.67 -46.11 12.27
N ARG A 697 -18.54 -47.44 12.15
CA ARG A 697 -19.01 -48.21 10.98
C ARG A 697 -20.53 -48.12 10.78
N GLU A 698 -21.33 -48.19 11.85
CA GLU A 698 -22.79 -48.02 11.79
C GLU A 698 -23.17 -46.63 11.28
N LEU A 699 -22.52 -45.59 11.81
CA LEU A 699 -22.73 -44.21 11.37
C LEU A 699 -22.27 -43.98 9.93
N LEU A 700 -21.16 -44.59 9.53
CA LEU A 700 -20.61 -44.47 8.18
C LEU A 700 -21.47 -45.20 7.14
N GLU A 701 -22.08 -46.34 7.49
CA GLU A 701 -23.11 -46.99 6.67
C GLU A 701 -24.28 -46.03 6.39
N GLY A 702 -24.80 -45.37 7.45
CA GLY A 702 -25.85 -44.36 7.31
C GLY A 702 -25.44 -43.19 6.41
N SER A 703 -24.23 -42.68 6.60
CA SER A 703 -23.62 -41.63 5.77
C SER A 703 -23.61 -42.00 4.28
N TYR A 704 -23.08 -43.18 3.92
CA TYR A 704 -23.03 -43.60 2.51
C TYR A 704 -24.42 -43.80 1.89
N ARG A 705 -25.41 -44.26 2.68
CA ARG A 705 -26.80 -44.35 2.20
C ARG A 705 -27.40 -42.97 1.93
N ALA A 706 -27.12 -41.98 2.79
CA ALA A 706 -27.54 -40.59 2.58
C ALA A 706 -26.89 -40.00 1.30
N LEU A 707 -25.58 -40.18 1.12
CA LEU A 707 -24.90 -39.80 -0.12
C LEU A 707 -25.48 -40.52 -1.34
N GLY A 708 -25.86 -41.79 -1.21
CA GLY A 708 -26.54 -42.55 -2.25
C GLY A 708 -27.86 -41.90 -2.67
N GLN A 709 -28.66 -41.42 -1.72
CA GLN A 709 -29.89 -40.67 -2.04
C GLN A 709 -29.59 -39.37 -2.78
N GLN A 710 -28.56 -38.62 -2.35
CA GLN A 710 -28.12 -37.41 -3.06
C GLN A 710 -27.73 -37.72 -4.51
N ALA A 711 -27.06 -38.85 -4.76
CA ALA A 711 -26.65 -39.28 -6.10
C ALA A 711 -27.83 -39.47 -7.08
N GLN A 712 -29.03 -39.79 -6.57
CA GLN A 712 -30.22 -39.98 -7.40
C GLN A 712 -30.75 -38.66 -8.00
N HIS A 713 -30.36 -37.52 -7.44
CA HIS A 713 -30.80 -36.19 -7.88
C HIS A 713 -29.64 -35.28 -8.26
N ALA A 714 -28.40 -35.68 -7.99
CA ALA A 714 -27.19 -34.96 -8.35
C ALA A 714 -27.02 -34.82 -9.87
N ASP A 715 -26.45 -33.69 -10.28
CA ASP A 715 -25.95 -33.49 -11.63
C ASP A 715 -24.51 -34.02 -11.69
N LEU A 716 -24.35 -35.21 -12.29
CA LEU A 716 -23.08 -35.94 -12.30
C LEU A 716 -22.48 -35.97 -13.71
N PRO A 717 -21.17 -35.74 -13.87
CA PRO A 717 -20.51 -35.83 -15.16
C PRO A 717 -20.60 -37.25 -15.74
N GLU A 718 -20.74 -37.36 -17.07
CA GLU A 718 -20.90 -38.66 -17.73
C GLU A 718 -19.68 -39.57 -17.49
N PRO A 719 -19.88 -40.89 -17.28
CA PRO A 719 -18.76 -41.83 -17.16
C PRO A 719 -17.95 -41.89 -18.46
N VAL A 720 -16.63 -41.78 -18.35
CA VAL A 720 -15.64 -41.64 -19.46
C VAL A 720 -15.61 -42.84 -20.44
N ALA A 721 -16.40 -43.88 -20.24
CA ALA A 721 -16.39 -45.11 -21.05
C ALA A 721 -17.17 -45.04 -22.39
N ALA A 722 -17.82 -43.92 -22.75
CA ALA A 722 -18.72 -43.87 -23.92
C ALA A 722 -18.30 -42.91 -25.06
N ARG A 723 -17.01 -42.60 -25.21
CA ARG A 723 -16.49 -41.86 -26.39
C ARG A 723 -16.26 -42.80 -27.60
N SER A 724 -17.30 -43.49 -28.06
CA SER A 724 -17.35 -44.03 -29.43
C SER A 724 -18.71 -43.70 -30.02
N GLY A 725 -18.71 -42.90 -31.08
CA GLY A 725 -19.84 -42.05 -31.45
C GLY A 725 -21.16 -42.75 -31.79
N ARG A 726 -22.26 -42.17 -31.31
CA ARG A 726 -23.44 -41.78 -32.08
C ARG A 726 -24.39 -40.97 -31.19
N SER A 727 -24.77 -39.80 -31.69
CA SER A 727 -25.64 -38.81 -31.05
C SER A 727 -27.12 -39.25 -31.01
N ARG A 728 -27.84 -38.70 -30.02
CA ARG A 728 -29.28 -38.74 -29.71
C ARG A 728 -29.73 -39.79 -28.69
N LEU A 729 -29.48 -39.53 -27.39
CA LEU A 729 -30.27 -40.05 -26.26
C LEU A 729 -29.98 -39.27 -24.95
N VAL A 730 -30.07 -37.93 -24.98
CA VAL A 730 -29.68 -37.02 -23.86
C VAL A 730 -30.50 -37.23 -22.57
N GLY A 731 -31.66 -37.91 -22.63
CA GLY A 731 -32.46 -38.22 -21.43
C GLY A 731 -32.20 -39.58 -20.76
N ARG A 732 -31.50 -40.52 -21.42
CA ARG A 732 -31.26 -41.88 -20.87
C ARG A 732 -29.90 -42.04 -20.19
N THR A 733 -28.93 -41.16 -20.50
CA THR A 733 -27.54 -41.29 -20.05
C THR A 733 -27.31 -40.74 -18.65
N GLY A 734 -27.89 -39.59 -18.30
CA GLY A 734 -27.81 -39.02 -16.94
C GLY A 734 -28.43 -39.94 -15.87
N ASP A 735 -29.57 -40.55 -16.19
CA ASP A 735 -30.23 -41.54 -15.34
C ASP A 735 -29.37 -42.79 -15.08
N ALA A 736 -28.58 -43.22 -16.07
CA ALA A 736 -27.66 -44.34 -15.91
C ALA A 736 -26.46 -43.95 -15.02
N ALA A 737 -25.92 -42.74 -15.19
CA ALA A 737 -24.83 -42.23 -14.35
C ALA A 737 -25.25 -42.09 -12.88
N ARG A 738 -26.45 -41.54 -12.62
CA ARG A 738 -27.03 -41.43 -11.26
C ARG A 738 -27.25 -42.79 -10.61
N ARG A 739 -27.81 -43.77 -11.35
CA ARG A 739 -27.97 -45.15 -10.85
C ARG A 739 -26.63 -45.80 -10.52
N ALA A 740 -25.64 -45.68 -11.40
CA ALA A 740 -24.31 -46.23 -11.15
C ALA A 740 -23.65 -45.58 -9.92
N ALA A 741 -23.78 -44.26 -9.75
CA ALA A 741 -23.25 -43.55 -8.60
C ALA A 741 -23.95 -43.97 -7.28
N HIS A 742 -25.27 -44.08 -7.30
CA HIS A 742 -26.05 -44.62 -6.19
C HIS A 742 -25.57 -46.03 -5.81
N ASP A 743 -25.43 -46.92 -6.79
CA ASP A 743 -25.05 -48.32 -6.55
C ASP A 743 -23.65 -48.42 -5.92
N VAL A 744 -22.69 -47.62 -6.40
CA VAL A 744 -21.33 -47.53 -5.80
C VAL A 744 -21.39 -47.12 -4.33
N LEU A 745 -22.23 -46.13 -3.99
CA LEU A 745 -22.38 -45.66 -2.60
C LEU A 745 -23.10 -46.69 -1.72
N ILE A 746 -24.08 -47.42 -2.25
CA ILE A 746 -24.71 -48.53 -1.54
C ILE A 746 -23.73 -49.69 -1.32
N ASP A 747 -22.88 -49.99 -2.29
CA ASP A 747 -21.83 -51.00 -2.14
C ASP A 747 -20.82 -50.61 -1.05
N ARG A 748 -20.41 -49.33 -1.01
CA ARG A 748 -19.59 -48.78 0.09
C ARG A 748 -20.29 -48.90 1.44
N ALA A 749 -21.59 -48.58 1.52
CA ALA A 749 -22.40 -48.76 2.74
C ALA A 749 -22.39 -50.21 3.23
N ASN A 750 -22.59 -51.16 2.31
CA ASN A 750 -22.58 -52.58 2.63
C ASN A 750 -21.19 -53.09 3.05
N ALA A 751 -20.12 -52.52 2.50
CA ALA A 751 -18.75 -52.90 2.81
C ALA A 751 -18.32 -52.48 4.24
N VAL A 752 -18.81 -51.34 4.72
CA VAL A 752 -18.46 -50.85 6.07
C VAL A 752 -19.33 -51.43 7.18
N ARG A 753 -20.50 -51.98 6.84
CA ARG A 753 -21.47 -52.57 7.77
C ARG A 753 -20.80 -53.48 8.82
N PRO A 754 -21.06 -53.28 10.13
CA PRO A 754 -20.44 -54.10 11.17
C PRO A 754 -20.86 -55.57 11.03
N ARG A 755 -19.88 -56.48 11.08
CA ARG A 755 -20.18 -57.92 11.12
C ARG A 755 -20.76 -58.26 12.49
N THR A 756 -22.01 -58.71 12.54
CA THR A 756 -22.59 -59.37 13.72
C THR A 756 -21.78 -60.63 14.00
N ARG A 757 -21.02 -60.65 15.10
CA ARG A 757 -20.49 -61.90 15.66
C ARG A 757 -21.71 -62.69 16.17
N TRP A 758 -22.00 -63.81 15.52
CA TRP A 758 -22.89 -64.84 16.05
C TRP A 758 -22.14 -65.69 17.08
#